data_AF-V5FP35-F1
#
_entry.id   AF-V5FP35-F1
#
_cell.length_a   1.000
_cell.length_b   1.000
_cell.length_c   1.000
_cell.angle_alpha   90.00
_cell.angle_beta   90.00
_cell.angle_gamma   90.00
#
_symmetry.space_group_name_H-M   'P 1'
#
loop_
_entity.id
_entity.type
_entity.pdbx_description
1 polymer ?
#
loop_
_entity_poly.entity_id
_entity_poly.type
_entity_poly.pdbx_seq_one_letter_code
_entity_poly.pdbx_strand_id
1 'polypeptide(L)'
;MTARSSIGQNPAGLIIREPVVPLSINLPKDNGRKEKALPTSIRSLEGSESPSSDHEKETCEQLPDKKQSKLFRGIRLRILIIYRRLFSFVWLVNLTALIILLGIPSIGREWITLIAYINLTVAVLIRQDFVVNALYTICCAAPKTWPLWIRLRLAKIYHFGGIHSGAATAAVCWLVGSIGYNIKCAAETCALKSHPSTATLVLSFMVLALLVSMVIMAWPPFRKKNHNSFEMIHRFSGWSAVAIIWAQTVLSVRDQQRVTSGETLGGALVRSPLIWMLVTITISIALSWFWLREVPVDAEILSSHAIRLHFDYAVPVNGSFARLSERPLLEWHSFATIAAPEAVDGHPRGYSMVVSRAGDWTSRQIDRPPTKLWTRGVPTCGVMRITPLFNRLVLIGTGSGIGPLLGHIQMAPCPVRLGWSTPSPEQTFGKGIVDAVYKGDPGAIIHDTKILGRPDMVKLAWHAYQDFNAEAVCIISNEKITKKVVYRMESRGIPAFGAIWDSFPSRSPLPQLLIDNNMLGYGALLLPLAAAIGNAANIDAIKRQLPNEPTGVKTITSPNNVTIRYKEPGKEGVCETTPGVNSYSGYIDLAPDSHTFFWFFESRHDPANAPITLWLNGGPGSDSLIGLFEELGPCHINASYDSYINPYSWNEVSNMLFLSQPLGVGFSYAEKEPGSLNPYTGEYEDPSFAGVQGRYPVINATLTDTTNLAAEAAWEALQGFYSALPQLDSEVKSKSFNLWTESYGGHYGPAFFNHFHEQNEKIAKGESQGVQLEFNTLGIMNGIIDEAIQSTHYPEFARHNTYGIEAVNETVYNYMKFANTMPNGCQDQVSLCKQTNRTSLSDYAICTEATNMCRDNVEGPYYTFSGRGTYDIRHPYDDPTPPTFYEQYVIQDHVMNALGVDINYTSSSGEVYYAFQQTGDFVWPNFLDDLEEILALPVRVSLIYGDADYICNWFGGEAVSLAANHSDAANFRAAGYTPMTVDGVEYGETREYGNFSFTRVYQSGHEVPYYQPIAALQLFNRTVYGWDIPKGDTKIWPEYKTNGTAQATHTESYVPLPTIPPNATVGVDAGQMPNYPA
;
A
#
# COMPACT_ATOMS: atom_id res chain seq x y z
N MET A 1 -14.65 -33.12 -57.91
CA MET A 1 -14.40 -33.61 -59.28
C MET A 1 -13.38 -32.68 -59.95
N THR A 2 -12.43 -33.24 -60.73
CA THR A 2 -11.72 -32.65 -61.90
C THR A 2 -11.31 -31.15 -61.95
N ALA A 3 -10.15 -30.72 -62.46
CA ALA A 3 -8.89 -31.38 -62.85
C ALA A 3 -7.84 -30.28 -63.23
N ARG A 4 -6.55 -30.55 -62.97
CA ARG A 4 -5.34 -30.45 -63.84
C ARG A 4 -5.36 -29.59 -65.15
N SER A 5 -4.24 -29.05 -65.69
CA SER A 5 -2.82 -28.88 -65.27
C SER A 5 -1.94 -28.30 -66.42
N SER A 6 -0.64 -28.05 -66.15
CA SER A 6 0.55 -28.14 -67.07
C SER A 6 0.88 -26.90 -67.94
N ILE A 7 2.14 -26.54 -68.27
CA ILE A 7 3.54 -26.96 -67.93
C ILE A 7 4.48 -25.76 -68.30
N GLY A 8 5.72 -25.50 -67.84
CA GLY A 8 6.73 -26.09 -66.94
C GLY A 8 7.86 -25.05 -66.70
N GLN A 9 9.11 -25.30 -66.25
CA GLN A 9 9.79 -26.53 -65.83
C GLN A 9 10.92 -26.29 -64.76
N ASN A 10 12.24 -26.44 -65.04
CA ASN A 10 13.39 -26.31 -64.09
C ASN A 10 14.76 -26.25 -64.87
N PRO A 11 16.01 -26.13 -64.32
CA PRO A 11 16.47 -26.39 -62.92
C PRO A 11 17.59 -25.49 -62.27
N ALA A 12 17.78 -25.67 -60.94
CA ALA A 12 19.02 -25.55 -60.10
C ALA A 12 19.75 -24.17 -59.95
N GLY A 13 20.42 -23.84 -58.82
CA GLY A 13 20.71 -24.59 -57.59
C GLY A 13 21.34 -23.75 -56.44
N LEU A 14 21.69 -24.41 -55.33
CA LEU A 14 22.10 -23.91 -53.99
C LEU A 14 23.40 -23.05 -53.93
N ILE A 15 23.58 -22.22 -52.87
CA ILE A 15 24.79 -22.12 -52.00
C ILE A 15 24.62 -21.10 -50.83
N ILE A 16 25.50 -21.21 -49.82
CA ILE A 16 25.42 -20.70 -48.43
C ILE A 16 26.71 -19.90 -48.05
N ARG A 17 26.64 -19.07 -46.98
CA ARG A 17 27.70 -18.54 -46.06
C ARG A 17 28.35 -17.15 -46.26
N GLU A 18 28.59 -16.54 -45.09
CA GLU A 18 29.28 -15.28 -44.74
C GLU A 18 30.83 -15.46 -44.72
N PRO A 19 31.69 -14.57 -44.12
CA PRO A 19 31.53 -13.20 -43.56
C PRO A 19 32.65 -12.22 -44.04
N VAL A 20 32.86 -11.08 -43.36
CA VAL A 20 34.18 -10.42 -43.00
C VAL A 20 34.04 -8.90 -42.73
N VAL A 21 34.85 -8.36 -41.79
CA VAL A 21 34.95 -6.93 -41.39
C VAL A 21 36.41 -6.39 -41.66
N PRO A 22 36.80 -5.11 -41.45
CA PRO A 22 37.34 -4.28 -42.54
C PRO A 22 38.76 -3.70 -42.29
N LEU A 23 39.36 -2.94 -43.25
CA LEU A 23 40.38 -1.93 -42.92
C LEU A 23 40.64 -0.84 -44.02
N SER A 24 40.16 0.39 -43.77
CA SER A 24 40.94 1.65 -43.74
C SER A 24 41.49 2.42 -44.99
N ILE A 25 41.62 3.76 -44.79
CA ILE A 25 42.55 4.77 -45.40
C ILE A 25 42.09 5.68 -46.59
N ASN A 26 41.50 6.83 -46.22
CA ASN A 26 41.90 8.23 -46.46
C ASN A 26 42.02 8.95 -47.86
N LEU A 27 41.24 10.05 -47.95
CA LEU A 27 41.60 11.45 -48.34
C LEU A 27 41.85 11.81 -49.84
N PRO A 28 41.75 13.11 -50.28
CA PRO A 28 41.14 14.33 -49.66
C PRO A 28 40.38 15.33 -50.61
N LYS A 29 39.77 16.36 -49.99
CA LYS A 29 39.62 17.79 -50.42
C LYS A 29 38.51 18.28 -51.41
N ASP A 30 37.42 18.76 -50.80
CA ASP A 30 37.05 20.19 -50.66
C ASP A 30 36.59 21.05 -51.87
N ASN A 31 35.30 21.46 -51.87
CA ASN A 31 34.89 22.89 -51.84
C ASN A 31 33.36 23.12 -51.73
N GLY A 32 32.93 23.92 -50.74
CA GLY A 32 32.00 25.04 -50.99
C GLY A 32 30.46 24.89 -50.84
N ARG A 33 29.95 24.94 -49.59
CA ARG A 33 28.90 25.89 -49.06
C ARG A 33 27.59 26.13 -49.87
N LYS A 34 26.37 26.20 -49.27
CA LYS A 34 25.89 26.58 -47.91
C LYS A 34 24.44 26.10 -47.71
N GLU A 35 24.06 25.74 -46.49
CA GLU A 35 22.70 26.00 -45.97
C GLU A 35 22.75 26.38 -44.47
N LYS A 36 21.64 26.88 -43.91
CA LYS A 36 21.62 27.64 -42.62
C LYS A 36 21.43 26.74 -41.38
N ALA A 37 21.94 27.23 -40.24
CA ALA A 37 22.04 26.49 -38.98
C ALA A 37 21.02 26.93 -37.91
N LEU A 38 20.76 26.02 -36.96
CA LEU A 38 20.28 26.28 -35.60
C LEU A 38 21.38 25.80 -34.62
N PRO A 39 21.74 26.52 -33.54
CA PRO A 39 22.99 26.24 -32.82
C PRO A 39 22.84 25.23 -31.67
N THR A 40 23.74 24.24 -31.66
CA THR A 40 24.03 23.36 -30.51
C THR A 40 25.26 23.88 -29.77
N SER A 41 25.30 23.80 -28.44
CA SER A 41 26.56 23.90 -27.69
C SER A 41 26.58 22.97 -26.47
N ILE A 42 26.80 21.67 -26.73
CA ILE A 42 27.37 20.75 -25.74
C ILE A 42 28.87 21.06 -25.67
N ARG A 43 29.43 21.16 -24.46
CA ARG A 43 30.87 21.39 -24.26
C ARG A 43 31.45 20.28 -23.40
N SER A 44 31.87 19.19 -24.05
CA SER A 44 32.76 18.19 -23.46
C SER A 44 34.16 18.78 -23.27
N LEU A 45 34.84 18.34 -22.21
CA LEU A 45 36.26 18.63 -21.95
C LEU A 45 37.04 17.33 -22.10
N GLU A 46 37.99 17.31 -23.02
CA GLU A 46 39.05 16.30 -23.06
C GLU A 46 40.27 16.87 -23.78
N GLY A 47 41.48 16.50 -23.33
CA GLY A 47 42.73 16.70 -24.08
C GLY A 47 43.86 17.47 -23.39
N SER A 48 44.67 16.76 -22.59
CA SER A 48 46.13 16.92 -22.61
C SER A 48 46.86 15.72 -21.97
N GLU A 49 47.44 14.90 -22.84
CA GLU A 49 48.70 14.11 -22.71
C GLU A 49 49.06 13.39 -21.38
N SER A 50 49.23 12.07 -21.47
CA SER A 50 49.80 11.17 -20.44
C SER A 50 51.33 11.27 -20.34
N PRO A 51 51.89 11.06 -19.13
CA PRO A 51 52.87 9.98 -19.01
C PRO A 51 52.77 9.16 -17.72
N SER A 52 53.44 8.00 -17.74
CA SER A 52 53.71 7.04 -16.65
C SER A 52 52.51 6.28 -16.03
N SER A 53 52.65 4.96 -16.08
CA SER A 53 51.87 3.99 -15.31
C SER A 53 52.16 4.07 -13.80
N ASP A 54 51.23 3.47 -13.04
CA ASP A 54 51.25 3.26 -11.59
C ASP A 54 50.86 4.47 -10.73
N HIS A 55 49.74 4.31 -10.01
CA HIS A 55 49.08 5.25 -9.09
C HIS A 55 48.15 6.34 -9.67
N GLU A 56 47.06 5.93 -10.34
CA GLU A 56 45.74 6.55 -10.06
C GLU A 56 44.58 5.61 -10.47
N LYS A 57 44.03 4.89 -9.48
CA LYS A 57 42.64 4.41 -9.55
C LYS A 57 41.79 5.58 -9.08
N GLU A 58 41.09 6.26 -9.99
CA GLU A 58 40.12 7.27 -9.59
C GLU A 58 39.12 6.68 -8.58
N THR A 59 39.01 7.36 -7.45
CA THR A 59 38.26 6.89 -6.30
C THR A 59 36.77 6.91 -6.60
N CYS A 60 36.11 5.77 -6.42
CA CYS A 60 34.65 5.73 -6.28
C CYS A 60 34.27 6.65 -5.10
N GLU A 61 33.72 7.84 -5.36
CA GLU A 61 33.51 8.87 -4.34
C GLU A 61 32.57 8.39 -3.22
N GLN A 62 33.16 8.09 -2.06
CA GLN A 62 32.44 7.61 -0.89
C GLN A 62 31.86 8.80 -0.10
N LEU A 63 30.55 8.76 0.14
CA LEU A 63 29.89 9.66 1.10
C LEU A 63 30.58 9.56 2.46
N PRO A 64 30.89 10.67 3.15
CA PRO A 64 31.69 10.64 4.38
C PRO A 64 30.99 9.85 5.49
N ASP A 65 31.77 9.35 6.43
CA ASP A 65 31.24 8.52 7.51
C ASP A 65 30.27 9.24 8.45
N LYS A 66 29.39 8.45 9.06
CA LYS A 66 28.42 8.96 10.03
C LYS A 66 29.13 9.27 11.35
N LYS A 67 29.11 10.53 11.77
CA LYS A 67 29.83 11.05 12.96
C LYS A 67 29.31 10.55 14.32
N GLN A 68 28.23 9.76 14.36
CA GLN A 68 27.61 9.29 15.60
C GLN A 68 27.12 7.83 15.46
N SER A 69 27.19 7.09 16.57
CA SER A 69 26.71 5.70 16.67
C SER A 69 25.24 5.56 16.26
N LYS A 70 24.88 4.35 15.82
CA LYS A 70 23.54 4.00 15.29
C LYS A 70 22.42 4.38 16.27
N LEU A 71 22.59 4.05 17.56
CA LEU A 71 21.68 4.38 18.65
C LEU A 71 21.60 5.90 18.92
N PHE A 72 22.72 6.55 19.20
CA PHE A 72 22.73 7.98 19.57
C PHE A 72 22.21 8.88 18.44
N ARG A 73 22.49 8.51 17.19
CA ARG A 73 21.92 9.15 16.00
C ARG A 73 20.40 8.94 15.91
N GLY A 74 19.91 7.74 16.18
CA GLY A 74 18.47 7.42 16.22
C GLY A 74 17.74 8.28 17.24
N ILE A 75 18.25 8.30 18.47
CA ILE A 75 17.71 9.14 19.56
C ILE A 75 17.72 10.62 19.14
N ARG A 76 18.86 11.15 18.69
CA ARG A 76 19.00 12.59 18.38
C ARG A 76 18.18 13.06 17.18
N LEU A 77 18.18 12.30 16.08
CA LEU A 77 17.64 12.75 14.77
C LEU A 77 16.27 12.16 14.41
N ARG A 78 15.70 11.27 15.23
CA ARG A 78 14.36 10.68 14.99
C ARG A 78 13.46 10.73 16.22
N ILE A 79 13.97 10.39 17.40
CA ILE A 79 13.16 10.36 18.63
C ILE A 79 13.07 11.75 19.27
N LEU A 80 14.19 12.47 19.38
CA LEU A 80 14.31 13.81 19.96
C LEU A 80 14.57 14.85 18.86
N ILE A 81 13.76 14.85 17.80
CA ILE A 81 13.71 15.96 16.83
C ILE A 81 13.25 17.25 17.53
N ILE A 82 13.61 18.42 16.99
CA ILE A 82 13.41 19.71 17.67
C ILE A 82 11.94 19.99 17.96
N TYR A 83 11.03 19.66 17.03
CA TYR A 83 9.57 19.65 17.28
C TYR A 83 9.20 18.95 18.60
N ARG A 84 9.72 17.73 18.84
CA ARG A 84 9.42 16.97 20.06
C ARG A 84 10.11 17.51 21.29
N ARG A 85 11.31 18.08 21.16
CA ARG A 85 11.96 18.79 22.29
C ARG A 85 11.11 19.98 22.75
N LEU A 86 10.54 20.73 21.81
CA LEU A 86 9.64 21.84 22.12
C LEU A 86 8.32 21.35 22.74
N PHE A 87 7.74 20.26 22.22
CA PHE A 87 6.58 19.60 22.83
C PHE A 87 6.86 19.16 24.28
N SER A 88 7.93 18.39 24.49
CA SER A 88 8.33 17.89 25.80
C SER A 88 8.72 19.03 26.75
N PHE A 89 9.30 20.12 26.26
CA PHE A 89 9.58 21.31 27.06
C PHE A 89 8.29 21.96 27.59
N VAL A 90 7.27 22.12 26.76
CA VAL A 90 5.95 22.60 27.23
C VAL A 90 5.36 21.65 28.27
N TRP A 91 5.46 20.34 28.06
CA TRP A 91 5.00 19.36 29.04
C TRP A 91 5.79 19.36 30.36
N LEU A 92 7.11 19.57 30.33
CA LEU A 92 7.95 19.71 31.53
C LEU A 92 7.62 20.98 32.32
N VAL A 93 7.36 22.10 31.64
CA VAL A 93 6.88 23.33 32.29
C VAL A 93 5.53 23.09 32.99
N ASN A 94 4.60 22.41 32.31
CA ASN A 94 3.29 22.08 32.88
C ASN A 94 3.38 21.07 34.04
N LEU A 95 4.24 20.05 33.95
CA LEU A 95 4.49 19.11 35.03
C LEU A 95 5.14 19.79 36.25
N THR A 96 6.06 20.73 36.02
CA THR A 96 6.66 21.54 37.10
C THR A 96 5.59 22.40 37.79
N ALA A 97 4.70 23.03 37.01
CA ALA A 97 3.57 23.77 37.57
C ALA A 97 2.63 22.87 38.39
N LEU A 98 2.35 21.65 37.93
CA LEU A 98 1.56 20.67 38.68
C LEU A 98 2.22 20.26 40.01
N ILE A 99 3.53 19.98 40.01
CA ILE A 99 4.29 19.64 41.22
C ILE A 99 4.25 20.81 42.23
N ILE A 100 4.40 22.06 41.78
CA ILE A 100 4.31 23.25 42.63
C ILE A 100 2.91 23.40 43.22
N LEU A 101 1.85 23.19 42.42
CA LEU A 101 0.46 23.27 42.89
C LEU A 101 0.12 22.16 43.91
N LEU A 102 0.62 20.94 43.72
CA LEU A 102 0.43 19.84 44.67
C LEU A 102 1.25 20.02 45.95
N GLY A 103 2.41 20.67 45.86
CA GLY A 103 3.32 20.90 47.00
C GLY A 103 2.97 22.09 47.90
N ILE A 104 2.06 22.98 47.47
CA ILE A 104 1.71 24.20 48.22
C ILE A 104 0.18 24.25 48.46
N PRO A 105 -0.31 23.78 49.62
CA PRO A 105 -1.75 23.68 49.92
C PRO A 105 -2.54 25.00 49.92
N SER A 106 -1.88 26.14 49.84
CA SER A 106 -2.49 27.47 49.81
C SER A 106 -2.75 28.04 48.41
N ILE A 107 -2.31 27.38 47.33
CA ILE A 107 -2.53 27.89 45.96
C ILE A 107 -3.91 27.46 45.45
N GLY A 108 -4.73 28.45 45.09
CA GLY A 108 -6.17 28.26 44.84
C GLY A 108 -6.57 27.65 43.49
N ARG A 109 -7.83 27.21 43.43
CA ARG A 109 -8.58 26.69 42.27
C ARG A 109 -8.42 27.49 40.97
N GLU A 110 -8.25 28.81 41.10
CA GLU A 110 -8.05 29.75 39.99
C GLU A 110 -6.85 29.38 39.10
N TRP A 111 -5.77 28.85 39.67
CA TRP A 111 -4.53 28.56 38.95
C TRP A 111 -4.67 27.39 37.96
N ILE A 112 -5.44 26.36 38.29
CA ILE A 112 -5.70 25.21 37.40
C ILE A 112 -6.38 25.69 36.10
N THR A 113 -7.40 26.55 36.23
CA THR A 113 -8.14 27.09 35.08
C THR A 113 -7.32 28.15 34.34
N LEU A 114 -6.55 28.98 35.07
CA LEU A 114 -5.64 29.96 34.48
C LEU A 114 -4.58 29.28 33.60
N ILE A 115 -3.95 28.20 34.07
CA ILE A 115 -2.93 27.46 33.32
C ILE A 115 -3.53 26.80 32.07
N ALA A 116 -4.77 26.29 32.13
CA ALA A 116 -5.46 25.81 30.92
C ALA A 116 -5.60 26.91 29.86
N TYR A 117 -6.00 28.13 30.26
CA TYR A 117 -6.15 29.27 29.35
C TYR A 117 -4.80 29.82 28.86
N ILE A 118 -3.74 29.80 29.68
CA ILE A 118 -2.38 30.15 29.25
C ILE A 118 -1.92 29.20 28.13
N ASN A 119 -2.08 27.89 28.33
CA ASN A 119 -1.73 26.89 27.32
C ASN A 119 -2.57 27.06 26.04
N LEU A 120 -3.89 27.28 26.15
CA LEU A 120 -4.75 27.55 24.98
C LEU A 120 -4.32 28.82 24.23
N THR A 121 -3.97 29.88 24.95
CA THR A 121 -3.49 31.15 24.38
C THR A 121 -2.17 30.96 23.64
N VAL A 122 -1.21 30.24 24.24
CA VAL A 122 0.07 29.88 23.60
C VAL A 122 -0.14 29.02 22.35
N ALA A 123 -1.04 28.02 22.42
CA ALA A 123 -1.36 27.15 21.30
C ALA A 123 -1.90 27.93 20.08
N VAL A 124 -2.74 28.94 20.32
CA VAL A 124 -3.31 29.79 19.27
C VAL A 124 -2.28 30.81 18.76
N LEU A 125 -1.61 31.55 19.65
CA LEU A 125 -0.67 32.62 19.25
C LEU A 125 0.49 32.10 18.42
N ILE A 126 1.06 30.94 18.74
CA ILE A 126 2.22 30.38 18.01
C ILE A 126 1.87 29.91 16.58
N ARG A 127 0.59 29.94 16.20
CA ARG A 127 0.09 29.66 14.83
C ARG A 127 -0.40 30.92 14.09
N GLN A 128 -0.39 32.08 14.74
CA GLN A 128 -0.91 33.34 14.18
C GLN A 128 0.09 33.92 13.16
N ASP A 129 -0.39 34.32 11.98
CA ASP A 129 0.47 34.69 10.84
C ASP A 129 1.50 35.81 11.14
N PHE A 130 1.13 36.86 11.89
CA PHE A 130 2.08 37.90 12.33
C PHE A 130 3.05 37.42 13.39
N VAL A 131 2.61 36.59 14.34
CA VAL A 131 3.49 36.02 15.38
C VAL A 131 4.54 35.13 14.71
N VAL A 132 4.13 34.29 13.76
CA VAL A 132 5.04 33.49 12.93
C VAL A 132 5.99 34.40 12.15
N ASN A 133 5.49 35.42 11.45
CA ASN A 133 6.34 36.37 10.71
C ASN A 133 7.32 37.14 11.60
N ALA A 134 6.91 37.54 12.81
CA ALA A 134 7.76 38.21 13.79
C ALA A 134 8.86 37.27 14.30
N LEU A 135 8.53 36.03 14.65
CA LEU A 135 9.50 35.02 15.08
C LEU A 135 10.54 34.71 13.99
N TYR A 136 10.10 34.51 12.75
CA TYR A 136 11.03 34.35 11.62
C TYR A 136 11.88 35.61 11.40
N THR A 137 11.30 36.81 11.52
CA THR A 137 12.04 38.07 11.35
C THR A 137 13.12 38.21 12.42
N ILE A 138 12.80 37.95 13.69
CA ILE A 138 13.76 37.99 14.80
C ILE A 138 14.86 36.93 14.62
N CYS A 139 14.49 35.67 14.35
CA CYS A 139 15.46 34.58 14.20
C CYS A 139 16.33 34.74 12.94
N CYS A 140 15.80 35.28 11.84
CA CYS A 140 16.53 35.44 10.57
C CYS A 140 17.25 36.79 10.43
N ALA A 141 17.06 37.72 11.37
CA ALA A 141 17.83 38.97 11.46
C ALA A 141 19.21 38.81 12.12
N ALA A 142 19.57 37.60 12.57
CA ALA A 142 20.88 37.35 13.19
C ALA A 142 22.03 37.62 12.19
N PRO A 143 23.04 38.44 12.57
CA PRO A 143 24.15 38.78 11.70
C PRO A 143 24.91 37.55 11.17
N LYS A 144 25.31 37.58 9.89
CA LYS A 144 26.15 36.52 9.28
C LYS A 144 27.53 36.37 9.95
N THR A 145 27.98 37.39 10.68
CA THR A 145 29.19 37.40 11.53
C THR A 145 29.07 36.56 12.80
N TRP A 146 27.85 36.17 13.21
CA TRP A 146 27.68 35.30 14.37
C TRP A 146 28.18 33.88 14.09
N PRO A 147 28.72 33.18 15.12
CA PRO A 147 29.16 31.79 14.99
C PRO A 147 28.10 30.89 14.33
N LEU A 148 28.52 30.09 13.35
CA LEU A 148 27.62 29.25 12.53
C LEU A 148 26.71 28.38 13.40
N TRP A 149 27.19 27.85 14.53
CA TRP A 149 26.38 27.04 15.44
C TRP A 149 25.17 27.78 16.05
N ILE A 150 25.24 29.11 16.21
CA ILE A 150 24.10 29.94 16.64
C ILE A 150 23.12 30.09 15.48
N ARG A 151 23.62 30.47 14.30
CA ARG A 151 22.82 30.62 13.07
C ARG A 151 22.07 29.32 12.73
N LEU A 152 22.72 28.16 12.88
CA LEU A 152 22.12 26.83 12.73
C LEU A 152 21.02 26.51 13.74
N ARG A 153 21.08 27.02 14.97
CA ARG A 153 20.00 26.85 15.96
C ARG A 153 18.80 27.74 15.62
N LEU A 154 19.04 29.00 15.26
CA LEU A 154 18.01 29.95 14.84
C LEU A 154 17.30 29.49 13.55
N ALA A 155 18.05 28.90 12.61
CA ALA A 155 17.51 28.30 11.40
C ALA A 155 16.53 27.14 11.64
N LYS A 156 16.43 26.58 12.86
CA LYS A 156 15.44 25.54 13.21
C LYS A 156 14.12 26.11 13.75
N ILE A 157 13.89 27.42 13.66
CA ILE A 157 12.65 28.10 14.10
C ILE A 157 11.37 27.44 13.56
N TYR A 158 11.38 26.94 12.33
CA TYR A 158 10.25 26.28 11.66
C TYR A 158 9.68 25.03 12.39
N HIS A 159 10.35 24.54 13.44
CA HIS A 159 9.85 23.49 14.35
C HIS A 159 8.83 23.98 15.40
N PHE A 160 8.45 25.27 15.42
CA PHE A 160 7.54 25.87 16.42
C PHE A 160 6.17 25.16 16.58
N GLY A 161 5.75 24.36 15.60
CA GLY A 161 4.55 23.50 15.71
C GLY A 161 4.56 22.57 16.92
N GLY A 162 5.74 22.22 17.46
CA GLY A 162 5.85 21.43 18.69
C GLY A 162 5.31 22.16 19.93
N ILE A 163 5.46 23.48 19.98
CA ILE A 163 4.90 24.33 21.04
C ILE A 163 3.37 24.34 20.93
N HIS A 164 2.83 24.49 19.72
CA HIS A 164 1.39 24.45 19.47
C HIS A 164 0.76 23.15 19.98
N SER A 165 1.27 22.00 19.55
CA SER A 165 0.71 20.71 19.94
C SER A 165 0.96 20.37 21.42
N GLY A 166 2.10 20.78 21.99
CA GLY A 166 2.37 20.63 23.42
C GLY A 166 1.40 21.45 24.28
N ALA A 167 1.17 22.71 23.90
CA ALA A 167 0.26 23.59 24.62
C ALA A 167 -1.21 23.19 24.41
N ALA A 168 -1.63 22.77 23.21
CA ALA A 168 -2.99 22.29 22.97
C ALA A 168 -3.32 21.04 23.79
N THR A 169 -2.41 20.05 23.83
CA THR A 169 -2.62 18.83 24.63
C THR A 169 -2.56 19.11 26.13
N ALA A 170 -1.63 19.95 26.60
CA ALA A 170 -1.60 20.38 27.99
C ALA A 170 -2.86 21.15 28.41
N ALA A 171 -3.41 22.03 27.56
CA ALA A 171 -4.65 22.76 27.83
C ALA A 171 -5.84 21.81 28.05
N VAL A 172 -5.96 20.75 27.25
CA VAL A 172 -6.98 19.70 27.43
C VAL A 172 -6.79 18.98 28.77
N CYS A 173 -5.57 18.56 29.11
CA CYS A 173 -5.31 17.86 30.37
C CYS A 173 -5.60 18.74 31.60
N TRP A 174 -5.25 20.03 31.56
CA TRP A 174 -5.60 20.99 32.61
C TRP A 174 -7.11 21.27 32.70
N LEU A 175 -7.82 21.28 31.56
CA LEU A 175 -9.28 21.39 31.55
C LEU A 175 -9.95 20.16 32.17
N VAL A 176 -9.48 18.94 31.87
CA VAL A 176 -9.95 17.71 32.53
C VAL A 176 -9.69 17.77 34.04
N GLY A 177 -8.49 18.17 34.45
CA GLY A 177 -8.14 18.35 35.87
C GLY A 177 -9.04 19.36 36.58
N SER A 178 -9.35 20.50 35.93
CA SER A 178 -10.29 21.50 36.44
C SER A 178 -11.70 20.92 36.61
N ILE A 179 -12.22 20.21 35.60
CA ILE A 179 -13.55 19.57 35.64
C ILE A 179 -13.60 18.52 36.76
N GLY A 180 -12.63 17.61 36.84
CA GLY A 180 -12.55 16.57 37.87
C GLY A 180 -12.50 17.15 39.29
N TYR A 181 -11.68 18.19 39.51
CA TYR A 181 -11.64 18.91 40.78
C TYR A 181 -12.98 19.58 41.11
N ASN A 182 -13.65 20.18 40.11
CA ASN A 182 -14.94 20.84 40.29
C ASN A 182 -16.06 19.85 40.65
N ILE A 183 -16.03 18.64 40.10
CA ILE A 183 -16.97 17.54 40.43
C ILE A 183 -16.70 17.05 41.86
N LYS A 184 -15.44 16.77 42.21
CA LYS A 184 -15.07 16.35 43.58
C LYS A 184 -15.53 17.38 44.62
N CYS A 185 -15.30 18.68 44.35
CA CYS A 185 -15.73 19.81 45.18
C CYS A 185 -17.26 20.01 45.24
N ALA A 186 -18.04 19.37 44.36
CA ALA A 186 -19.50 19.37 44.42
C ALA A 186 -20.06 18.15 45.16
N ALA A 187 -19.33 17.02 45.18
CA ALA A 187 -19.71 15.79 45.86
C ALA A 187 -19.25 15.76 47.33
N GLU A 188 -18.03 16.22 47.61
CA GLU A 188 -17.48 16.42 48.95
C GLU A 188 -17.60 17.90 49.31
N THR A 189 -18.16 18.23 50.47
CA THR A 189 -18.41 19.61 50.94
C THR A 189 -17.11 20.37 51.27
N CYS A 190 -16.33 20.68 50.24
CA CYS A 190 -15.07 21.41 50.35
C CYS A 190 -15.28 22.82 50.89
N ALA A 191 -14.26 23.36 51.57
CA ALA A 191 -14.28 24.68 52.22
C ALA A 191 -14.25 25.89 51.26
N LEU A 192 -14.83 25.75 50.06
CA LEU A 192 -14.97 26.79 49.05
C LEU A 192 -16.34 27.47 49.18
N LYS A 193 -16.34 28.79 49.34
CA LYS A 193 -17.58 29.58 49.45
C LYS A 193 -18.41 29.65 48.15
N SER A 194 -17.90 29.16 47.01
CA SER A 194 -18.62 29.07 45.73
C SER A 194 -18.51 27.68 45.08
N HIS A 195 -19.68 27.09 44.81
CA HIS A 195 -19.82 26.00 43.86
C HIS A 195 -20.04 26.56 42.44
N PRO A 196 -19.47 25.95 41.39
CA PRO A 196 -19.76 26.32 40.02
C PRO A 196 -21.21 25.95 39.71
N SER A 197 -21.91 26.80 38.95
CA SER A 197 -23.27 26.48 38.52
C SER A 197 -23.28 25.28 37.56
N THR A 198 -24.40 24.56 37.51
CA THR A 198 -24.61 23.44 36.58
C THR A 198 -24.37 23.87 35.13
N ALA A 199 -24.74 25.11 34.78
CA ALA A 199 -24.43 25.69 33.47
C ALA A 199 -22.92 25.77 33.21
N THR A 200 -22.12 26.29 34.15
CA THR A 200 -20.67 26.34 34.04
C THR A 200 -20.06 24.94 33.86
N LEU A 201 -20.58 23.91 34.54
CA LEU A 201 -20.13 22.52 34.36
C LEU A 201 -20.48 21.95 32.99
N VAL A 202 -21.72 22.11 32.52
CA VAL A 202 -22.17 21.63 31.20
C VAL A 202 -21.35 22.25 30.07
N LEU A 203 -21.14 23.58 30.10
CA LEU A 203 -20.31 24.24 29.09
C LEU A 203 -18.85 23.76 29.15
N SER A 204 -18.32 23.46 30.34
CA SER A 204 -16.96 22.91 30.49
C SER A 204 -16.82 21.53 29.81
N PHE A 205 -17.82 20.66 29.94
CA PHE A 205 -17.85 19.37 29.24
C PHE A 205 -18.00 19.52 27.72
N MET A 206 -18.83 20.46 27.24
CA MET A 206 -18.97 20.75 25.81
C MET A 206 -17.66 21.25 25.20
N VAL A 207 -16.95 22.15 25.89
CA VAL A 207 -15.60 22.60 25.46
C VAL A 207 -14.63 21.43 25.44
N LEU A 208 -14.62 20.59 26.50
CA LEU A 208 -13.74 19.44 26.57
C LEU A 208 -13.96 18.48 25.38
N ALA A 209 -15.21 18.15 25.06
CA ALA A 209 -15.55 17.29 23.92
C ALA A 209 -15.04 17.86 22.58
N LEU A 210 -15.21 19.17 22.35
CA LEU A 210 -14.72 19.86 21.15
C LEU A 210 -13.18 19.91 21.08
N LEU A 211 -12.49 20.17 22.21
CA LEU A 211 -11.04 20.19 22.23
C LEU A 211 -10.45 18.78 22.05
N VAL A 212 -11.06 17.75 22.65
CA VAL A 212 -10.66 16.34 22.49
C VAL A 212 -10.87 15.88 21.06
N SER A 213 -12.00 16.20 20.40
CA SER A 213 -12.21 15.84 18.99
C SER A 213 -11.17 16.48 18.07
N MET A 214 -10.77 17.73 18.34
CA MET A 214 -9.68 18.38 17.60
C MET A 214 -8.30 17.72 17.86
N VAL A 215 -8.00 17.28 19.09
CA VAL A 215 -6.76 16.54 19.38
C VAL A 215 -6.73 15.18 18.69
N ILE A 216 -7.84 14.45 18.68
CA ILE A 216 -7.97 13.16 17.98
C ILE A 216 -7.77 13.35 16.47
N MET A 217 -8.48 14.30 15.86
CA MET A 217 -8.34 14.56 14.42
C MET A 217 -6.97 15.14 14.03
N ALA A 218 -6.26 15.80 14.97
CA ALA A 218 -4.90 16.28 14.76
C ALA A 218 -3.83 15.18 14.87
N TRP A 219 -4.18 13.98 15.36
CA TRP A 219 -3.27 12.84 15.47
C TRP A 219 -2.74 12.43 14.08
N PRO A 220 -1.42 12.20 13.87
CA PRO A 220 -0.85 12.18 12.52
C PRO A 220 -1.44 11.14 11.55
N PRO A 221 -1.72 9.87 11.95
CA PRO A 221 -2.43 8.92 11.09
C PRO A 221 -3.79 9.44 10.61
N PHE A 222 -4.65 9.90 11.53
CA PHE A 222 -5.98 10.44 11.19
C PHE A 222 -5.88 11.70 10.35
N ARG A 223 -4.97 12.63 10.70
CA ARG A 223 -4.74 13.87 9.97
C ARG A 223 -4.21 13.63 8.54
N LYS A 224 -3.42 12.59 8.32
CA LYS A 224 -2.92 12.21 6.99
C LYS A 224 -4.00 11.52 6.15
N LYS A 225 -4.72 10.54 6.71
CA LYS A 225 -5.79 9.79 6.00
C LYS A 225 -7.00 10.68 5.71
N ASN A 226 -7.43 11.48 6.68
CA ASN A 226 -8.68 12.25 6.66
C ASN A 226 -8.42 13.77 6.67
N HIS A 227 -7.50 14.26 5.84
CA HIS A 227 -7.02 15.65 5.86
C HIS A 227 -8.14 16.71 5.79
N ASN A 228 -9.09 16.55 4.88
CA ASN A 228 -10.19 17.50 4.70
C ASN A 228 -11.13 17.51 5.91
N SER A 229 -11.43 16.34 6.48
CA SER A 229 -12.22 16.21 7.71
C SER A 229 -11.51 16.85 8.91
N PHE A 230 -10.18 16.69 9.01
CA PHE A 230 -9.37 17.41 9.99
C PHE A 230 -9.49 18.94 9.84
N GLU A 231 -9.37 19.47 8.61
CA GLU A 231 -9.47 20.92 8.38
C GLU A 231 -10.85 21.50 8.72
N MET A 232 -11.93 20.74 8.45
CA MET A 232 -13.28 21.14 8.80
C MET A 232 -13.50 21.09 10.31
N ILE A 233 -13.20 19.97 10.96
CA ILE A 233 -13.40 19.80 12.42
C ILE A 233 -12.56 20.81 13.20
N HIS A 234 -11.27 20.97 12.89
CA HIS A 234 -10.41 21.93 13.58
C HIS A 234 -10.87 23.39 13.39
N ARG A 235 -11.58 23.70 12.30
CA ARG A 235 -12.13 25.05 12.03
C ARG A 235 -13.44 25.29 12.76
N PHE A 236 -14.43 24.42 12.55
CA PHE A 236 -15.77 24.62 13.11
C PHE A 236 -15.80 24.32 14.62
N SER A 237 -15.23 23.21 15.08
CA SER A 237 -15.11 22.93 16.52
C SER A 237 -14.24 23.97 17.24
N GLY A 238 -13.25 24.57 16.56
CA GLY A 238 -12.45 25.67 17.09
C GLY A 238 -13.28 26.93 17.37
N TRP A 239 -14.09 27.38 16.41
CA TRP A 239 -14.98 28.53 16.60
C TRP A 239 -16.10 28.24 17.62
N SER A 240 -16.70 27.05 17.58
CA SER A 240 -17.69 26.63 18.57
C SER A 240 -17.09 26.60 19.98
N ALA A 241 -15.88 26.08 20.15
CA ALA A 241 -15.18 26.08 21.43
C ALA A 241 -14.94 27.50 21.93
N VAL A 242 -14.45 28.43 21.09
CA VAL A 242 -14.26 29.85 21.48
C VAL A 242 -15.57 30.49 21.94
N ALA A 243 -16.68 30.29 21.21
CA ALA A 243 -17.98 30.83 21.57
C ALA A 243 -18.50 30.29 22.91
N ILE A 244 -18.34 28.98 23.17
CA ILE A 244 -18.73 28.35 24.44
C ILE A 244 -17.81 28.82 25.57
N ILE A 245 -16.50 28.97 25.33
CA ILE A 245 -15.52 29.48 26.29
C ILE A 245 -15.85 30.93 26.71
N TRP A 246 -16.41 31.77 25.83
CA TRP A 246 -16.95 33.09 26.20
C TRP A 246 -18.09 33.00 27.21
N ALA A 247 -19.10 32.17 26.94
CA ALA A 247 -20.21 31.95 27.87
C ALA A 247 -19.73 31.33 29.20
N GLN A 248 -18.83 30.35 29.14
CA GLN A 248 -18.21 29.70 30.29
C GLN A 248 -17.41 30.68 31.15
N THR A 249 -16.63 31.58 30.55
CA THR A 249 -15.84 32.60 31.28
C THR A 249 -16.76 33.57 32.03
N VAL A 250 -17.81 34.07 31.37
CA VAL A 250 -18.76 35.00 32.00
C VAL A 250 -19.51 34.34 33.16
N LEU A 251 -19.95 33.10 32.99
CA LEU A 251 -20.61 32.34 34.06
C LEU A 251 -19.65 32.00 35.21
N SER A 252 -18.41 31.61 34.91
CA SER A 252 -17.38 31.32 35.93
C SER A 252 -17.05 32.55 36.78
N VAL A 253 -16.88 33.73 36.17
CA VAL A 253 -16.67 34.99 36.90
C VAL A 253 -17.90 35.38 37.71
N ARG A 254 -19.12 35.17 37.18
CA ARG A 254 -20.37 35.41 37.93
C ARG A 254 -20.53 34.46 39.12
N ASP A 255 -20.15 33.20 38.97
CA ASP A 255 -20.17 32.18 40.04
C ASP A 255 -19.17 32.52 41.17
N GLN A 256 -18.02 33.13 40.83
CA GLN A 256 -17.07 33.67 41.80
C GLN A 256 -17.57 34.97 42.45
N GLN A 257 -18.14 35.90 41.68
CA GLN A 257 -18.63 37.20 42.15
C GLN A 257 -19.73 37.07 43.24
N ARG A 258 -20.58 36.04 43.17
CA ARG A 258 -21.65 35.81 44.18
C ARG A 258 -21.13 35.63 45.62
N VAL A 259 -19.83 35.41 45.81
CA VAL A 259 -19.17 35.25 47.12
C VAL A 259 -18.56 36.54 47.66
N THR A 260 -18.25 37.49 46.79
CA THR A 260 -17.49 38.69 47.14
C THR A 260 -18.39 39.92 46.98
N SER A 261 -19.05 40.31 48.07
CA SER A 261 -20.05 41.38 48.09
C SER A 261 -19.43 42.76 47.84
N GLY A 262 -19.80 43.42 46.74
CA GLY A 262 -19.59 44.86 46.53
C GLY A 262 -19.26 45.31 45.11
N GLU A 263 -18.78 44.41 44.24
CA GLU A 263 -18.35 44.77 42.87
C GLU A 263 -19.41 44.42 41.81
N THR A 264 -19.48 45.20 40.72
CA THR A 264 -20.36 44.90 39.57
C THR A 264 -19.77 43.80 38.69
N LEU A 265 -20.61 43.05 37.97
CA LEU A 265 -20.14 41.98 37.08
C LEU A 265 -19.14 42.49 36.01
N GLY A 266 -19.35 43.71 35.51
CA GLY A 266 -18.42 44.37 34.59
C GLY A 266 -17.04 44.63 35.19
N GLY A 267 -16.97 45.10 36.44
CA GLY A 267 -15.69 45.29 37.15
C GLY A 267 -14.94 43.98 37.36
N ALA A 268 -15.66 42.96 37.84
CA ALA A 268 -15.11 41.61 38.04
C ALA A 268 -14.61 40.97 36.73
N LEU A 269 -15.31 41.16 35.61
CA LEU A 269 -14.88 40.69 34.29
C LEU A 269 -13.60 41.38 33.83
N VAL A 270 -13.53 42.72 33.90
CA VAL A 270 -12.35 43.50 33.47
C VAL A 270 -11.10 43.16 34.29
N ARG A 271 -11.26 42.82 35.57
CA ARG A 271 -10.17 42.37 36.45
C ARG A 271 -9.75 40.90 36.22
N SER A 272 -10.56 40.09 35.55
CA SER A 272 -10.26 38.68 35.33
C SER A 272 -9.23 38.48 34.20
N PRO A 273 -8.09 37.81 34.44
CA PRO A 273 -7.11 37.51 33.39
C PRO A 273 -7.67 36.58 32.30
N LEU A 274 -8.71 35.79 32.61
CA LEU A 274 -9.34 34.87 31.67
C LEU A 274 -10.00 35.62 30.49
N ILE A 275 -10.63 36.78 30.74
CA ILE A 275 -11.30 37.55 29.68
C ILE A 275 -10.28 38.11 28.68
N TRP A 276 -9.13 38.59 29.16
CA TRP A 276 -8.09 39.17 28.31
C TRP A 276 -7.35 38.12 27.48
N MET A 277 -7.11 36.92 28.05
CA MET A 277 -6.63 35.78 27.28
C MET A 277 -7.62 35.35 26.20
N LEU A 278 -8.92 35.34 26.51
CA LEU A 278 -9.96 34.98 25.55
C LEU A 278 -10.16 36.03 24.45
N VAL A 279 -10.09 37.32 24.78
CA VAL A 279 -10.01 38.43 23.81
C VAL A 279 -8.80 38.22 22.89
N THR A 280 -7.64 37.89 23.46
CA THR A 280 -6.40 37.64 22.69
C THR A 280 -6.56 36.46 21.74
N ILE A 281 -7.11 35.32 22.20
CA ILE A 281 -7.44 34.16 21.37
C ILE A 281 -8.40 34.54 20.24
N THR A 282 -9.50 35.24 20.57
CA THR A 282 -10.55 35.59 19.62
C THR A 282 -10.03 36.53 18.53
N ILE A 283 -9.31 37.59 18.91
CA ILE A 283 -8.67 38.51 17.96
C ILE A 283 -7.62 37.77 17.12
N SER A 284 -6.76 36.94 17.74
CA SER A 284 -5.71 36.20 17.04
C SER A 284 -6.27 35.33 15.89
N ILE A 285 -7.37 34.61 16.14
CA ILE A 285 -8.05 33.79 15.13
C ILE A 285 -8.77 34.69 14.10
N ALA A 286 -9.61 35.63 14.57
CA ALA A 286 -10.43 36.49 13.72
C ALA A 286 -9.62 37.38 12.77
N LEU A 287 -8.43 37.83 13.18
CA LEU A 287 -7.59 38.74 12.42
C LEU A 287 -7.15 38.18 11.06
N SER A 288 -7.02 36.85 10.95
CA SER A 288 -6.77 36.20 9.65
C SER A 288 -7.97 36.34 8.70
N TRP A 289 -9.21 36.31 9.23
CA TRP A 289 -10.46 36.37 8.47
C TRP A 289 -10.89 37.80 8.12
N PHE A 290 -10.51 38.82 8.89
CA PHE A 290 -10.69 40.22 8.47
C PHE A 290 -9.91 40.58 7.19
N TRP A 291 -8.93 39.75 6.82
CA TRP A 291 -8.16 39.84 5.58
C TRP A 291 -8.54 38.75 4.57
N LEU A 292 -9.72 38.14 4.70
CA LEU A 292 -10.32 37.34 3.65
C LEU A 292 -10.77 38.27 2.51
N ARG A 293 -10.25 38.04 1.30
CA ARG A 293 -10.68 38.76 0.09
C ARG A 293 -10.54 37.89 -1.15
N GLU A 294 -11.42 38.12 -2.12
CA GLU A 294 -11.25 37.66 -3.49
C GLU A 294 -10.26 38.61 -4.18
N VAL A 295 -9.26 38.06 -4.87
CA VAL A 295 -8.24 38.82 -5.60
C VAL A 295 -8.23 38.40 -7.06
N PRO A 296 -7.94 39.33 -8.01
CA PRO A 296 -7.69 38.96 -9.39
C PRO A 296 -6.46 38.06 -9.47
N VAL A 297 -6.48 37.16 -10.44
CA VAL A 297 -5.38 36.25 -10.75
C VAL A 297 -5.09 36.33 -12.24
N ASP A 298 -3.84 36.60 -12.57
CA ASP A 298 -3.32 36.51 -13.93
C ASP A 298 -2.60 35.16 -14.08
N ALA A 299 -3.06 34.34 -15.02
CA ALA A 299 -2.80 32.90 -15.03
C ALA A 299 -2.01 32.49 -16.30
N GLU A 300 -0.73 32.22 -16.10
CA GLU A 300 0.24 31.83 -17.13
C GLU A 300 0.33 30.29 -17.18
N ILE A 301 -0.28 29.66 -18.18
CA ILE A 301 -0.16 28.20 -18.41
C ILE A 301 1.26 27.89 -18.88
N LEU A 302 2.01 27.12 -18.10
CA LEU A 302 3.39 26.70 -18.44
C LEU A 302 3.38 25.40 -19.26
N SER A 303 2.49 24.47 -18.92
CA SER A 303 2.34 23.16 -19.57
C SER A 303 1.00 22.52 -19.18
N SER A 304 0.73 21.31 -19.69
CA SER A 304 -0.35 20.45 -19.20
C SER A 304 -0.15 19.94 -17.75
N HIS A 305 1.00 20.18 -17.13
CA HIS A 305 1.32 19.75 -15.77
C HIS A 305 1.53 20.91 -14.78
N ALA A 306 1.74 22.15 -15.26
CA ALA A 306 2.02 23.30 -14.39
C ALA A 306 1.40 24.60 -14.92
N ILE A 307 0.93 25.42 -13.98
CA ILE A 307 0.44 26.78 -14.19
C ILE A 307 1.13 27.73 -13.21
N ARG A 308 1.41 28.96 -13.64
CA ARG A 308 1.94 30.03 -12.81
C ARG A 308 0.86 31.08 -12.59
N LEU A 309 0.57 31.36 -11.32
CA LEU A 309 -0.46 32.32 -10.92
C LEU A 309 0.21 33.59 -10.39
N HIS A 310 -0.11 34.73 -10.98
CA HIS A 310 0.44 36.05 -10.66
C HIS A 310 -0.58 36.90 -9.91
N PHE A 311 -0.09 37.70 -8.96
CA PHE A 311 -0.87 38.50 -8.02
C PHE A 311 -0.17 39.85 -7.78
N ASP A 312 -0.90 40.96 -7.81
CA ASP A 312 -0.39 42.34 -7.70
C ASP A 312 -0.62 42.98 -6.31
N TYR A 313 -1.47 42.38 -5.49
CA TYR A 313 -2.01 42.99 -4.27
C TYR A 313 -1.01 43.19 -3.11
N ALA A 314 0.16 42.55 -3.17
CA ALA A 314 1.20 42.61 -2.14
C ALA A 314 2.56 42.16 -2.70
N VAL A 315 3.66 42.57 -2.06
CA VAL A 315 4.99 41.97 -2.28
C VAL A 315 5.39 41.21 -1.02
N PRO A 316 5.38 39.86 -1.02
CA PRO A 316 5.76 39.04 0.10
C PRO A 316 7.28 39.00 0.28
N VAL A 317 7.72 38.62 1.46
CA VAL A 317 9.15 38.40 1.75
C VAL A 317 9.59 37.06 1.19
N ASN A 318 10.79 36.96 0.60
CA ASN A 318 11.32 35.70 0.09
C ASN A 318 11.33 34.61 1.16
N GLY A 319 10.76 33.45 0.80
CA GLY A 319 10.54 32.31 1.70
C GLY A 319 9.16 32.27 2.35
N SER A 320 8.24 33.14 1.95
CA SER A 320 6.83 33.11 2.37
C SER A 320 5.97 32.13 1.53
N PHE A 321 4.78 31.82 2.06
CA PHE A 321 3.70 31.12 1.36
C PHE A 321 2.38 31.89 1.51
N ALA A 322 1.50 31.77 0.51
CA ALA A 322 0.15 32.30 0.51
C ALA A 322 -0.86 31.13 0.53
N ARG A 323 -2.08 31.40 1.01
CA ARG A 323 -3.17 30.41 1.08
C ARG A 323 -4.27 30.82 0.11
N LEU A 324 -4.63 29.91 -0.80
CA LEU A 324 -5.63 30.11 -1.85
C LEU A 324 -6.83 29.20 -1.66
N SER A 325 -8.00 29.61 -2.16
CA SER A 325 -9.23 28.83 -2.12
C SER A 325 -10.20 29.25 -3.22
N GLU A 326 -10.97 28.29 -3.76
CA GLU A 326 -12.21 28.59 -4.51
C GLU A 326 -13.39 28.73 -3.54
N ARG A 327 -13.38 27.97 -2.44
CA ARG A 327 -14.45 27.84 -1.45
C ARG A 327 -13.92 28.16 -0.04
N PRO A 328 -13.81 29.45 0.36
CA PRO A 328 -13.04 29.88 1.54
C PRO A 328 -13.56 29.34 2.88
N LEU A 329 -14.80 28.86 2.94
CA LEU A 329 -15.37 28.21 4.13
C LEU A 329 -15.03 26.72 4.23
N LEU A 330 -14.60 26.06 3.14
CA LEU A 330 -14.37 24.62 3.07
C LEU A 330 -12.87 24.27 2.96
N GLU A 331 -12.19 24.71 1.91
CA GLU A 331 -10.81 24.27 1.55
C GLU A 331 -9.79 25.41 1.57
N TRP A 332 -8.51 25.12 1.83
CA TRP A 332 -7.40 26.08 1.71
C TRP A 332 -6.10 25.40 1.26
N HIS A 333 -5.53 25.84 0.14
CA HIS A 333 -4.30 25.28 -0.43
C HIS A 333 -3.14 26.28 -0.26
N SER A 334 -1.99 25.81 0.25
CA SER A 334 -0.84 26.67 0.56
C SER A 334 0.28 26.50 -0.46
N PHE A 335 0.71 27.59 -1.09
CA PHE A 335 1.79 27.60 -2.09
C PHE A 335 2.84 28.65 -1.75
N ALA A 336 4.11 28.35 -2.04
CA ALA A 336 5.21 29.29 -1.82
C ALA A 336 5.14 30.46 -2.80
N THR A 337 5.48 31.65 -2.32
CA THR A 337 5.46 32.88 -3.12
C THR A 337 6.84 33.18 -3.69
N ILE A 338 6.89 33.41 -5.00
CA ILE A 338 8.02 33.96 -5.75
C ILE A 338 7.77 35.47 -5.83
N ALA A 339 8.41 36.27 -4.98
CA ALA A 339 8.18 37.72 -4.97
C ALA A 339 8.62 38.40 -6.28
N ALA A 340 7.97 39.51 -6.62
CA ALA A 340 8.32 40.36 -7.76
C ALA A 340 8.21 41.84 -7.31
N PRO A 341 9.26 42.43 -6.72
CA PRO A 341 9.21 43.78 -6.15
C PRO A 341 9.11 44.89 -7.21
N GLU A 342 9.37 44.56 -8.47
CA GLU A 342 9.28 45.41 -9.65
C GLU A 342 8.44 44.67 -10.72
N ALA A 343 8.03 45.36 -11.78
CA ALA A 343 7.32 44.73 -12.89
C ALA A 343 8.29 43.85 -13.70
N VAL A 344 7.89 42.62 -14.01
CA VAL A 344 8.72 41.60 -14.67
C VAL A 344 7.88 40.85 -15.69
N ASP A 345 8.45 40.63 -16.88
CA ASP A 345 7.84 39.86 -17.98
C ASP A 345 6.42 40.30 -18.40
N GLY A 346 6.10 41.58 -18.21
CA GLY A 346 4.79 42.17 -18.52
C GLY A 346 3.80 42.21 -17.36
N HIS A 347 4.08 41.50 -16.26
CA HIS A 347 3.24 41.50 -15.07
C HIS A 347 3.63 42.66 -14.12
N PRO A 348 2.64 43.26 -13.41
CA PRO A 348 2.89 44.32 -12.44
C PRO A 348 3.66 43.82 -11.20
N ARG A 349 4.17 44.77 -10.41
CA ARG A 349 4.79 44.51 -9.10
C ARG A 349 3.85 43.69 -8.20
N GLY A 350 4.35 42.61 -7.62
CA GLY A 350 3.59 41.75 -6.72
C GLY A 350 4.32 40.45 -6.38
N TYR A 351 3.72 39.31 -6.71
CA TYR A 351 4.34 37.99 -6.64
C TYR A 351 3.66 36.97 -7.56
N SER A 352 4.36 35.86 -7.79
CA SER A 352 3.83 34.70 -8.51
C SER A 352 3.99 33.42 -7.70
N MET A 353 3.34 32.34 -8.13
CA MET A 353 3.54 30.99 -7.58
C MET A 353 3.38 29.94 -8.67
N VAL A 354 4.09 28.82 -8.57
CA VAL A 354 3.93 27.67 -9.47
C VAL A 354 3.03 26.64 -8.80
N VAL A 355 1.95 26.28 -9.48
CA VAL A 355 1.01 25.22 -9.10
C VAL A 355 1.20 24.08 -10.11
N SER A 356 1.41 22.86 -9.62
CA SER A 356 1.59 21.67 -10.45
C SER A 356 0.50 20.64 -10.17
N ARG A 357 0.16 19.84 -11.18
CA ARG A 357 -0.91 18.85 -11.13
C ARG A 357 -0.57 17.73 -10.13
N ALA A 358 -1.23 17.75 -8.98
CA ALA A 358 -0.99 16.82 -7.87
C ALA A 358 -2.27 16.34 -7.15
N GLY A 359 -3.45 16.75 -7.62
CA GLY A 359 -4.76 16.40 -7.05
C GLY A 359 -5.85 17.39 -7.49
N ASP A 360 -7.12 17.05 -7.28
CA ASP A 360 -8.27 17.63 -7.98
C ASP A 360 -8.29 19.15 -8.05
N TRP A 361 -8.02 19.84 -6.93
CA TRP A 361 -8.00 21.31 -6.89
C TRP A 361 -6.94 21.88 -7.84
N THR A 362 -5.72 21.33 -7.80
CA THR A 362 -4.60 21.76 -8.65
C THR A 362 -4.79 21.39 -10.12
N SER A 363 -5.39 20.23 -10.41
CA SER A 363 -5.77 19.84 -11.77
C SER A 363 -6.78 20.84 -12.34
N ARG A 364 -7.84 21.17 -11.59
CA ARG A 364 -8.83 22.18 -11.98
C ARG A 364 -8.20 23.54 -12.29
N GLN A 365 -7.23 24.02 -11.50
CA GLN A 365 -6.57 25.31 -11.78
C GLN A 365 -5.76 25.33 -13.07
N ILE A 366 -5.27 24.17 -13.54
CA ILE A 366 -4.52 24.04 -14.79
C ILE A 366 -5.50 23.89 -15.97
N ASP A 367 -6.52 23.05 -15.82
CA ASP A 367 -7.49 22.74 -16.86
C ASP A 367 -8.48 23.88 -17.11
N ARG A 368 -8.74 24.69 -16.08
CA ARG A 368 -9.61 25.87 -16.08
C ARG A 368 -8.94 27.01 -15.30
N PRO A 369 -8.02 27.75 -15.94
CA PRO A 369 -7.27 28.83 -15.29
C PRO A 369 -8.18 29.82 -14.55
N PRO A 370 -7.95 30.07 -13.25
CA PRO A 370 -8.78 30.97 -12.45
C PRO A 370 -8.47 32.43 -12.82
N THR A 371 -9.51 33.24 -13.01
CA THR A 371 -9.38 34.71 -13.13
C THR A 371 -9.42 35.41 -11.77
N LYS A 372 -9.87 34.69 -10.74
CA LYS A 372 -9.99 35.15 -9.36
C LYS A 372 -9.86 33.99 -8.37
N LEU A 373 -9.27 34.25 -7.21
CA LEU A 373 -9.21 33.30 -6.09
C LEU A 373 -9.36 34.01 -4.74
N TRP A 374 -9.78 33.28 -3.71
CA TRP A 374 -9.82 33.79 -2.34
C TRP A 374 -8.46 33.63 -1.66
N THR A 375 -8.02 34.68 -0.98
CA THR A 375 -6.83 34.70 -0.11
C THR A 375 -7.23 35.09 1.31
N ARG A 376 -6.53 34.57 2.32
CA ARG A 376 -6.78 34.85 3.75
C ARG A 376 -5.48 35.10 4.50
N GLY A 377 -5.49 36.14 5.33
CA GLY A 377 -4.35 36.56 6.14
C GLY A 377 -3.24 37.22 5.30
N VAL A 378 -2.02 37.26 5.85
CA VAL A 378 -0.83 37.71 5.12
C VAL A 378 0.01 36.52 4.64
N PRO A 379 0.79 36.70 3.56
CA PRO A 379 1.87 35.79 3.22
C PRO A 379 2.74 35.50 4.44
N THR A 380 2.84 34.23 4.79
CA THR A 380 3.42 33.77 6.05
C THR A 380 4.77 33.12 5.79
N CYS A 381 5.77 33.38 6.62
CA CYS A 381 7.12 32.84 6.46
C CYS A 381 7.14 31.31 6.61
N GLY A 382 7.74 30.62 5.65
CA GLY A 382 7.99 29.19 5.64
C GLY A 382 9.47 28.85 5.85
N VAL A 383 9.82 27.57 5.75
CA VAL A 383 11.19 27.08 6.01
C VAL A 383 12.27 27.78 5.19
N MET A 384 11.97 28.17 3.94
CA MET A 384 12.93 28.86 3.07
C MET A 384 13.28 30.29 3.52
N ARG A 385 12.54 30.88 4.47
CA ARG A 385 12.87 32.20 5.05
C ARG A 385 14.23 32.21 5.76
N ILE A 386 14.79 31.04 6.11
CA ILE A 386 16.09 30.92 6.80
C ILE A 386 17.32 31.20 5.91
N THR A 387 17.17 31.27 4.58
CA THR A 387 18.32 31.49 3.66
C THR A 387 19.23 32.69 3.98
N PRO A 388 18.77 33.85 4.50
CA PRO A 388 19.66 34.96 4.85
C PRO A 388 20.62 34.67 6.00
N LEU A 389 20.40 33.60 6.77
CA LEU A 389 21.30 33.17 7.85
C LEU A 389 22.61 32.55 7.34
N PHE A 390 22.77 32.36 6.02
CA PHE A 390 23.91 31.65 5.44
C PHE A 390 24.75 32.54 4.52
N ASN A 391 26.05 32.23 4.46
CA ASN A 391 27.01 32.85 3.54
C ASN A 391 27.02 32.16 2.17
N ARG A 392 26.91 30.82 2.14
CA ARG A 392 26.83 29.99 0.94
C ARG A 392 25.88 28.83 1.21
N LEU A 393 24.94 28.57 0.30
CA LEU A 393 23.86 27.60 0.53
C LEU A 393 23.59 26.73 -0.71
N VAL A 394 23.42 25.42 -0.51
CA VAL A 394 22.90 24.53 -1.55
C VAL A 394 21.38 24.45 -1.46
N LEU A 395 20.71 24.61 -2.59
CA LEU A 395 19.27 24.43 -2.74
C LEU A 395 19.03 23.13 -3.52
N ILE A 396 18.12 22.28 -3.04
CA ILE A 396 17.77 21.00 -3.68
C ILE A 396 16.26 20.95 -3.92
N GLY A 397 15.85 20.80 -5.18
CA GLY A 397 14.46 20.70 -5.59
C GLY A 397 14.15 19.37 -6.28
N THR A 398 12.92 18.89 -6.15
CA THR A 398 12.39 17.83 -7.04
C THR A 398 11.03 18.23 -7.62
N GLY A 399 10.85 18.11 -8.94
CA GLY A 399 9.60 18.46 -9.62
C GLY A 399 9.12 19.87 -9.25
N SER A 400 7.87 19.98 -8.82
CA SER A 400 7.23 21.23 -8.36
C SER A 400 7.91 21.91 -7.16
N GLY A 401 8.81 21.22 -6.47
CA GLY A 401 9.70 21.79 -5.46
C GLY A 401 10.61 22.92 -5.96
N ILE A 402 10.67 23.16 -7.28
CA ILE A 402 11.30 24.34 -7.86
C ILE A 402 10.60 25.66 -7.49
N GLY A 403 9.26 25.68 -7.36
CA GLY A 403 8.48 26.89 -7.07
C GLY A 403 8.96 27.64 -5.82
N PRO A 404 9.07 26.97 -4.66
CA PRO A 404 9.63 27.55 -3.44
C PRO A 404 11.13 27.94 -3.51
N LEU A 405 11.88 27.48 -4.51
CA LEU A 405 13.31 27.77 -4.68
C LEU A 405 13.57 28.95 -5.61
N LEU A 406 12.72 29.18 -6.62
CA LEU A 406 12.89 30.25 -7.62
C LEU A 406 13.08 31.64 -7.01
N GLY A 407 12.27 32.00 -6.00
CA GLY A 407 12.41 33.28 -5.30
C GLY A 407 13.77 33.45 -4.57
N HIS A 408 14.45 32.35 -4.23
CA HIS A 408 15.78 32.34 -3.61
C HIS A 408 16.93 32.23 -4.61
N ILE A 409 16.63 32.14 -5.90
CA ILE A 409 17.60 32.08 -7.02
C ILE A 409 17.53 33.40 -7.80
N GLN A 410 16.32 33.86 -8.14
CA GLN A 410 16.08 35.15 -8.78
C GLN A 410 16.44 36.34 -7.89
N MET A 411 16.29 36.20 -6.57
CA MET A 411 16.62 37.21 -5.55
C MET A 411 17.30 36.57 -4.33
N ALA A 412 18.47 35.98 -4.60
CA ALA A 412 19.25 35.25 -3.61
C ALA A 412 19.87 36.19 -2.53
N PRO A 413 19.59 36.00 -1.22
CA PRO A 413 20.18 36.81 -0.14
C PRO A 413 21.64 36.41 0.20
N CYS A 414 22.16 35.42 -0.49
CA CYS A 414 23.52 34.90 -0.45
C CYS A 414 23.79 34.10 -1.74
N PRO A 415 25.05 33.87 -2.13
CA PRO A 415 25.39 32.90 -3.16
C PRO A 415 24.72 31.54 -2.91
N VAL A 416 24.04 31.00 -3.93
CA VAL A 416 23.38 29.69 -3.91
C VAL A 416 23.92 28.78 -5.03
N ARG A 417 23.81 27.47 -4.81
CA ARG A 417 23.97 26.42 -5.84
C ARG A 417 22.68 25.62 -5.91
N LEU A 418 21.99 25.58 -7.04
CA LEU A 418 20.78 24.77 -7.20
C LEU A 418 21.13 23.37 -7.76
N GLY A 419 20.56 22.33 -7.15
CA GLY A 419 20.33 21.03 -7.77
C GLY A 419 18.84 20.76 -7.93
N TRP A 420 18.34 20.58 -9.13
CA TRP A 420 16.91 20.34 -9.40
C TRP A 420 16.72 19.07 -10.23
N SER A 421 15.95 18.12 -9.70
CA SER A 421 15.62 16.88 -10.39
C SER A 421 14.15 16.83 -10.80
N THR A 422 13.87 16.68 -12.09
CA THR A 422 12.49 16.58 -12.60
C THR A 422 12.50 15.86 -13.95
N PRO A 423 11.44 15.13 -14.34
CA PRO A 423 11.30 14.69 -15.73
C PRO A 423 11.12 15.91 -16.65
N SER A 424 11.78 15.90 -17.79
CA SER A 424 11.62 16.84 -18.92
C SER A 424 11.40 18.31 -18.51
N PRO A 425 12.39 18.95 -17.83
CA PRO A 425 12.23 20.25 -17.17
C PRO A 425 11.55 21.34 -18.02
N GLU A 426 11.99 21.51 -19.27
CA GLU A 426 11.42 22.51 -20.19
C GLU A 426 9.98 22.18 -20.63
N GLN A 427 9.65 20.90 -20.82
CA GLN A 427 8.30 20.47 -21.21
C GLN A 427 7.33 20.55 -20.04
N THR A 428 7.79 20.28 -18.82
CA THR A 428 6.95 20.22 -17.62
C THR A 428 6.74 21.59 -16.96
N PHE A 429 7.75 22.45 -16.94
CA PHE A 429 7.68 23.77 -16.27
C PHE A 429 7.83 24.96 -17.23
N GLY A 430 7.93 24.71 -18.54
CA GLY A 430 8.16 25.74 -19.53
C GLY A 430 9.60 26.23 -19.55
N LYS A 431 10.06 26.63 -20.74
CA LYS A 431 11.43 27.13 -20.94
C LYS A 431 11.75 28.35 -20.06
N GLY A 432 10.80 29.25 -19.84
CA GLY A 432 11.01 30.45 -19.01
C GLY A 432 11.44 30.16 -17.56
N ILE A 433 10.99 29.04 -16.98
CA ILE A 433 11.42 28.62 -15.63
C ILE A 433 12.85 28.05 -15.65
N VAL A 434 13.21 27.30 -16.69
CA VAL A 434 14.57 26.74 -16.88
C VAL A 434 15.59 27.85 -17.16
N ASP A 435 15.24 28.80 -18.03
CA ASP A 435 16.05 29.99 -18.32
C ASP A 435 16.21 30.86 -17.05
N ALA A 436 15.16 31.00 -16.23
CA ALA A 436 15.24 31.71 -14.95
C ALA A 436 16.15 31.02 -13.93
N VAL A 437 16.19 29.68 -13.93
CA VAL A 437 17.14 28.90 -13.11
C VAL A 437 18.58 29.19 -13.51
N TYR A 438 18.93 29.01 -14.79
CA TYR A 438 20.31 29.24 -15.26
C TYR A 438 20.73 30.72 -15.20
N LYS A 439 19.78 31.66 -15.31
CA LYS A 439 20.03 33.09 -15.12
C LYS A 439 20.40 33.45 -13.68
N GLY A 440 19.76 32.82 -12.68
CA GLY A 440 20.04 33.09 -11.26
C GLY A 440 21.17 32.22 -10.68
N ASP A 441 21.38 31.02 -11.21
CA ASP A 441 22.57 30.21 -10.96
C ASP A 441 23.11 29.59 -12.28
N PRO A 442 24.13 30.20 -12.90
CA PRO A 442 24.75 29.66 -14.12
C PRO A 442 25.39 28.28 -14.00
N GLY A 443 25.62 27.80 -12.77
CA GLY A 443 26.11 26.45 -12.49
C GLY A 443 25.05 25.54 -11.85
N ALA A 444 23.76 25.81 -12.08
CA ALA A 444 22.68 24.97 -11.60
C ALA A 444 22.75 23.55 -12.22
N ILE A 445 22.63 22.54 -11.37
CA ILE A 445 22.58 21.13 -11.77
C ILE A 445 21.12 20.77 -12.01
N ILE A 446 20.66 20.85 -13.27
CA ILE A 446 19.34 20.34 -13.66
C ILE A 446 19.49 18.89 -14.12
N HIS A 447 18.85 17.96 -13.41
CA HIS A 447 18.89 16.53 -13.69
C HIS A 447 17.54 16.09 -14.28
N ASP A 448 17.47 15.93 -15.60
CA ASP A 448 16.29 15.39 -16.28
C ASP A 448 16.15 13.90 -15.97
N THR A 449 15.16 13.54 -15.15
CA THR A 449 14.98 12.13 -14.73
C THR A 449 14.44 11.22 -15.81
N LYS A 450 13.95 11.77 -16.93
CA LYS A 450 13.50 10.98 -18.08
C LYS A 450 14.67 10.54 -18.96
N ILE A 451 15.74 11.33 -18.99
CA ILE A 451 16.95 11.07 -19.80
C ILE A 451 18.05 10.38 -18.96
N LEU A 452 18.22 10.81 -17.70
CA LEU A 452 19.34 10.43 -16.84
C LEU A 452 18.94 9.53 -15.66
N GLY A 453 17.70 9.00 -15.65
CA GLY A 453 17.14 8.25 -14.52
C GLY A 453 16.98 9.08 -13.24
N ARG A 454 16.52 8.45 -12.14
CA ARG A 454 16.36 9.15 -10.84
C ARG A 454 17.70 9.20 -10.08
N PRO A 455 18.26 10.39 -9.75
CA PRO A 455 19.57 10.49 -9.09
C PRO A 455 19.48 10.15 -7.60
N ASP A 456 20.59 9.70 -6.99
CA ASP A 456 20.67 9.68 -5.53
C ASP A 456 20.80 11.12 -5.01
N MET A 457 19.66 11.70 -4.62
CA MET A 457 19.56 13.05 -4.05
C MET A 457 20.51 13.29 -2.86
N VAL A 458 20.99 12.25 -2.18
CA VAL A 458 22.01 12.40 -1.13
C VAL A 458 23.40 12.65 -1.71
N LYS A 459 23.78 11.97 -2.80
CA LYS A 459 25.06 12.20 -3.51
C LYS A 459 25.04 13.54 -4.23
N LEU A 460 23.97 13.86 -4.97
CA LEU A 460 23.82 15.12 -5.69
C LEU A 460 23.94 16.33 -4.73
N ALA A 461 23.27 16.26 -3.57
CA ALA A 461 23.36 17.30 -2.56
C ALA A 461 24.71 17.33 -1.79
N TRP A 462 25.49 16.25 -1.83
CA TRP A 462 26.83 16.19 -1.22
C TRP A 462 27.88 16.81 -2.14
N HIS A 463 27.89 16.41 -3.41
CA HIS A 463 28.72 16.98 -4.46
C HIS A 463 28.53 18.50 -4.54
N ALA A 464 27.27 18.95 -4.71
CA ALA A 464 26.94 20.38 -4.70
C ALA A 464 27.35 21.11 -3.41
N TYR A 465 27.40 20.44 -2.26
CA TYR A 465 27.85 21.01 -0.98
C TYR A 465 29.37 21.15 -0.91
N GLN A 466 30.12 20.20 -1.46
CA GLN A 466 31.59 20.28 -1.57
C GLN A 466 32.03 21.31 -2.60
N ASP A 467 31.58 21.20 -3.86
CA ASP A 467 31.95 22.10 -4.96
C ASP A 467 31.69 23.56 -4.60
N PHE A 468 30.53 23.79 -3.97
CA PHE A 468 30.08 25.11 -3.60
C PHE A 468 30.54 25.53 -2.20
N ASN A 469 31.36 24.73 -1.51
CA ASN A 469 31.87 24.97 -0.15
C ASN A 469 30.81 25.63 0.75
N ALA A 470 29.65 24.97 0.86
CA ALA A 470 28.46 25.55 1.44
C ALA A 470 28.41 25.42 2.97
N GLU A 471 27.66 26.30 3.63
CA GLU A 471 27.43 26.19 5.08
C GLU A 471 26.28 25.24 5.44
N ALA A 472 25.35 25.00 4.50
CA ALA A 472 24.16 24.18 4.68
C ALA A 472 23.52 23.73 3.35
N VAL A 473 22.59 22.78 3.46
CA VAL A 473 21.71 22.31 2.37
C VAL A 473 20.24 22.57 2.75
N CYS A 474 19.47 23.20 1.88
CA CYS A 474 18.00 23.31 1.98
C CYS A 474 17.35 22.46 0.88
N ILE A 475 16.45 21.55 1.24
CA ILE A 475 15.73 20.68 0.31
C ILE A 475 14.21 20.90 0.35
N ILE A 476 13.62 21.04 -0.84
CA ILE A 476 12.18 21.08 -1.10
C ILE A 476 11.82 19.93 -2.03
N SER A 477 11.22 18.90 -1.47
CA SER A 477 10.83 17.66 -2.15
C SER A 477 9.64 17.03 -1.43
N ASN A 478 9.20 15.84 -1.85
CA ASN A 478 8.22 15.04 -1.11
C ASN A 478 8.76 14.63 0.29
N GLU A 479 7.86 14.14 1.15
CA GLU A 479 8.18 13.77 2.53
C GLU A 479 9.31 12.72 2.61
N LYS A 480 9.26 11.67 1.78
CA LYS A 480 10.20 10.54 1.77
C LYS A 480 11.63 10.99 1.42
N ILE A 481 11.78 11.76 0.34
CA ILE A 481 13.08 12.27 -0.11
C ILE A 481 13.61 13.34 0.86
N THR A 482 12.76 14.27 1.31
CA THR A 482 13.18 15.32 2.25
C THR A 482 13.68 14.73 3.56
N LYS A 483 12.95 13.77 4.15
CA LYS A 483 13.41 13.03 5.34
C LYS A 483 14.69 12.25 5.07
N LYS A 484 14.82 11.57 3.92
CA LYS A 484 16.04 10.83 3.52
C LYS A 484 17.26 11.76 3.48
N VAL A 485 17.19 12.88 2.75
CA VAL A 485 18.31 13.81 2.57
C VAL A 485 18.67 14.50 3.89
N VAL A 486 17.71 15.07 4.60
CA VAL A 486 17.99 15.76 5.88
C VAL A 486 18.63 14.79 6.89
N TYR A 487 18.08 13.59 7.09
CA TYR A 487 18.67 12.60 7.99
C TYR A 487 20.06 12.15 7.54
N ARG A 488 20.26 11.85 6.25
CA ARG A 488 21.53 11.33 5.73
C ARG A 488 22.64 12.40 5.75
N MET A 489 22.30 13.68 5.60
CA MET A 489 23.23 14.81 5.74
C MET A 489 23.56 15.12 7.21
N GLU A 490 22.55 15.32 8.06
CA GLU A 490 22.78 15.63 9.48
C GLU A 490 23.52 14.50 10.20
N SER A 491 23.32 13.23 9.78
CA SER A 491 24.08 12.08 10.29
C SER A 491 25.59 12.14 10.06
N ARG A 492 26.03 12.95 9.10
CA ARG A 492 27.44 13.19 8.70
C ARG A 492 27.94 14.55 9.18
N GLY A 493 27.11 15.28 9.94
CA GLY A 493 27.39 16.62 10.44
C GLY A 493 27.32 17.71 9.37
N ILE A 494 26.66 17.45 8.24
CA ILE A 494 26.33 18.44 7.21
C ILE A 494 24.98 19.05 7.60
N PRO A 495 24.87 20.37 7.82
CA PRO A 495 23.61 20.96 8.24
C PRO A 495 22.58 20.93 7.11
N ALA A 496 21.42 20.31 7.37
CA ALA A 496 20.35 20.20 6.39
C ALA A 496 18.99 20.66 6.93
N PHE A 497 18.18 21.20 6.02
CA PHE A 497 16.89 21.82 6.30
C PHE A 497 15.89 21.46 5.20
N GLY A 498 14.61 21.40 5.56
CA GLY A 498 13.51 21.07 4.65
C GLY A 498 12.18 21.16 5.38
N ALA A 499 11.07 21.02 4.67
CA ALA A 499 9.74 21.09 5.28
C ALA A 499 9.51 19.98 6.35
N ILE A 500 8.51 20.18 7.21
CA ILE A 500 8.16 19.24 8.29
C ILE A 500 6.77 18.67 8.04
N TRP A 501 6.67 17.34 8.08
CA TRP A 501 5.41 16.60 8.09
C TRP A 501 5.14 15.91 9.44
N ASP A 502 6.12 15.91 10.35
CA ASP A 502 6.06 15.20 11.63
C ASP A 502 5.29 16.00 12.70
N SER A 503 4.07 15.55 12.99
CA SER A 503 3.31 15.95 14.18
C SER A 503 3.22 14.81 15.22
N PHE A 504 4.27 13.97 15.30
CA PHE A 504 4.44 12.61 15.92
C PHE A 504 4.69 11.50 14.84
N PRO A 505 5.37 10.38 15.17
CA PRO A 505 6.21 9.64 14.20
C PRO A 505 5.49 8.91 13.07
N SER A 506 6.06 9.02 11.87
CA SER A 506 6.14 7.89 10.93
C SER A 506 7.33 6.97 11.29
N ARG A 507 7.17 5.64 11.13
CA ARG A 507 8.20 4.60 11.36
C ARG A 507 9.57 4.96 10.73
N SER A 508 10.69 4.61 11.39
CA SER A 508 11.99 4.41 10.72
C SER A 508 12.94 3.51 11.54
N PRO A 509 13.57 2.47 10.94
CA PRO A 509 14.18 1.35 11.66
C PRO A 509 15.62 1.61 12.12
N LEU A 510 16.10 0.89 13.16
CA LEU A 510 17.49 0.64 13.66
C LEU A 510 17.59 0.79 15.21
N PRO A 511 18.28 -0.13 15.92
CA PRO A 511 17.85 -1.46 16.40
C PRO A 511 17.38 -1.47 17.88
N GLN A 512 16.94 -2.61 18.40
CA GLN A 512 17.03 -2.93 19.85
C GLN A 512 18.48 -2.71 20.35
N LEU A 513 18.64 -1.88 21.38
CA LEU A 513 19.53 -2.08 22.54
C LEU A 513 19.32 -0.91 23.52
N LEU A 514 19.15 -1.21 24.81
CA LEU A 514 18.94 -0.27 25.93
C LEU A 514 17.58 0.45 25.92
N ILE A 515 16.55 -0.18 26.49
CA ILE A 515 16.04 0.11 27.85
C ILE A 515 15.03 -0.98 28.20
N ASP A 516 15.45 -1.94 29.03
CA ASP A 516 14.54 -2.73 29.84
C ASP A 516 14.10 -1.90 31.05
N ASN A 517 12.81 -2.01 31.38
CA ASN A 517 12.19 -1.63 32.65
C ASN A 517 12.31 -0.16 33.13
N ASN A 518 11.18 0.35 33.64
CA ASN A 518 11.00 1.67 34.27
C ASN A 518 11.19 2.89 33.35
N MET A 519 10.12 3.28 32.63
CA MET A 519 9.75 4.71 32.41
C MET A 519 8.35 4.92 31.77
N LEU A 520 7.43 3.93 31.83
CA LEU A 520 6.05 4.04 31.29
C LEU A 520 4.99 4.54 32.30
N GLY A 521 5.41 5.12 33.43
CA GLY A 521 4.53 5.37 34.58
C GLY A 521 3.61 6.60 34.55
N TYR A 522 3.65 7.47 33.53
CA TYR A 522 3.04 8.82 33.61
C TYR A 522 2.20 9.30 32.40
N GLY A 523 1.84 8.40 31.47
CA GLY A 523 1.04 8.77 30.28
C GLY A 523 -0.41 8.24 30.23
N ALA A 524 -0.73 7.19 30.99
CA ALA A 524 -1.90 6.33 30.75
C ALA A 524 -3.05 6.53 31.76
N LEU A 525 -3.40 7.78 32.09
CA LEU A 525 -4.36 8.10 33.16
C LEU A 525 -5.42 9.15 32.77
N LEU A 526 -5.99 9.09 31.55
CA LEU A 526 -7.10 9.98 31.13
C LEU A 526 -8.17 9.36 30.17
N LEU A 527 -8.32 8.02 30.14
CA LEU A 527 -9.46 7.36 29.47
C LEU A 527 -9.97 6.20 30.33
N PRO A 528 -10.80 6.47 31.36
CA PRO A 528 -12.15 5.90 31.32
C PRO A 528 -13.20 6.76 32.04
N LEU A 529 -14.00 7.55 31.31
CA LEU A 529 -15.28 8.08 31.85
C LEU A 529 -16.30 8.48 30.75
N ALA A 530 -16.37 7.69 29.67
CA ALA A 530 -17.33 7.89 28.56
C ALA A 530 -17.95 6.56 28.08
N ALA A 531 -17.99 5.54 28.95
CA ALA A 531 -18.53 4.21 28.68
C ALA A 531 -19.57 3.81 29.76
N ALA A 532 -20.49 4.72 30.06
CA ALA A 532 -21.66 4.46 30.88
C ALA A 532 -22.86 5.15 30.24
N ILE A 533 -24.00 4.44 30.17
CA ILE A 533 -25.23 4.80 29.44
C ILE A 533 -25.11 4.57 27.91
N GLY A 534 -25.22 3.30 27.53
CA GLY A 534 -25.37 2.80 26.15
C GLY A 534 -25.68 1.31 26.23
N ASN A 535 -26.94 0.94 25.97
CA ASN A 535 -27.58 -0.34 26.32
C ASN A 535 -26.72 -1.60 26.25
N ALA A 536 -26.88 -2.45 27.27
CA ALA A 536 -26.44 -3.83 27.22
C ALA A 536 -27.21 -4.60 26.13
N ALA A 537 -26.52 -4.90 25.03
CA ALA A 537 -26.80 -6.07 24.21
C ALA A 537 -25.72 -7.12 24.55
N ASN A 538 -26.11 -8.38 24.70
CA ASN A 538 -25.19 -9.46 25.02
C ASN A 538 -24.23 -9.70 23.85
N ILE A 539 -23.00 -9.18 23.98
CA ILE A 539 -21.83 -9.77 23.36
C ILE A 539 -20.98 -10.26 24.52
N ASP A 540 -21.04 -11.57 24.79
CA ASP A 540 -20.04 -12.20 25.65
C ASP A 540 -18.70 -12.08 24.93
N ALA A 541 -17.94 -11.05 25.30
CA ALA A 541 -16.59 -10.85 24.85
C ALA A 541 -15.73 -12.00 25.43
N ILE A 542 -15.64 -13.10 24.66
CA ILE A 542 -14.71 -14.18 24.90
C ILE A 542 -13.34 -13.54 25.15
N LYS A 543 -12.85 -13.67 26.38
CA LYS A 543 -11.44 -13.40 26.69
C LYS A 543 -10.65 -14.47 25.94
N ARG A 544 -10.28 -14.17 24.69
CA ARG A 544 -9.53 -15.09 23.81
C ARG A 544 -8.27 -15.50 24.57
N GLN A 545 -8.26 -16.74 25.03
CA GLN A 545 -7.06 -17.38 25.54
C GLN A 545 -6.18 -17.70 24.33
N LEU A 546 -4.88 -17.87 24.54
CA LEU A 546 -4.02 -18.43 23.50
C LEU A 546 -4.54 -19.83 23.15
N PRO A 547 -4.48 -20.26 21.88
CA PRO A 547 -4.86 -21.63 21.53
C PRO A 547 -4.07 -22.64 22.36
N ASN A 548 -4.78 -23.67 22.83
CA ASN A 548 -4.20 -24.76 23.60
C ASN A 548 -3.27 -25.60 22.72
N GLU A 549 -2.22 -26.18 23.30
CA GLU A 549 -1.39 -27.14 22.57
C GLU A 549 -2.20 -28.42 22.27
N PRO A 550 -2.09 -28.99 21.05
CA PRO A 550 -2.88 -30.13 20.63
C PRO A 550 -2.52 -31.39 21.40
N THR A 551 -3.52 -32.19 21.74
CA THR A 551 -3.35 -33.44 22.48
C THR A 551 -3.44 -34.67 21.57
N GLY A 552 -2.62 -35.68 21.86
CA GLY A 552 -2.61 -36.94 21.11
C GLY A 552 -2.04 -36.84 19.68
N VAL A 553 -1.21 -35.83 19.39
CA VAL A 553 -0.47 -35.73 18.13
C VAL A 553 0.47 -36.94 17.99
N LYS A 554 0.42 -37.59 16.84
CA LYS A 554 1.31 -38.69 16.46
C LYS A 554 2.52 -38.14 15.72
N THR A 555 3.65 -38.83 15.78
CA THR A 555 4.86 -38.46 15.05
C THR A 555 5.40 -39.68 14.30
N ILE A 556 5.72 -39.51 13.03
CA ILE A 556 6.48 -40.46 12.20
C ILE A 556 7.70 -39.77 11.60
N THR A 557 8.74 -40.54 11.31
CA THR A 557 9.92 -40.07 10.58
C THR A 557 10.03 -40.84 9.28
N SER A 558 10.06 -40.10 8.18
CA SER A 558 10.20 -40.63 6.83
C SER A 558 11.59 -41.24 6.57
N PRO A 559 11.73 -42.05 5.50
CA PRO A 559 13.03 -42.56 5.06
C PRO A 559 14.05 -41.47 4.66
N ASN A 560 13.60 -40.29 4.23
CA ASN A 560 14.47 -39.12 3.95
C ASN A 560 14.63 -38.19 5.18
N ASN A 561 14.33 -38.67 6.39
CA ASN A 561 14.55 -37.98 7.67
C ASN A 561 13.70 -36.70 7.89
N VAL A 562 12.70 -36.45 7.04
CA VAL A 562 11.62 -35.48 7.30
C VAL A 562 10.71 -36.04 8.40
N THR A 563 10.32 -35.21 9.36
CA THR A 563 9.39 -35.60 10.42
C THR A 563 7.98 -35.15 10.06
N ILE A 564 6.97 -36.00 10.28
CA ILE A 564 5.56 -35.62 10.16
C ILE A 564 4.88 -35.76 11.52
N ARG A 565 4.30 -34.66 11.98
CA ARG A 565 3.39 -34.59 13.13
C ARG A 565 1.97 -34.60 12.61
N TYR A 566 1.12 -35.53 13.05
CA TYR A 566 -0.24 -35.63 12.51
C TYR A 566 -1.32 -36.06 13.51
N LYS A 567 -2.56 -35.83 13.09
CA LYS A 567 -3.82 -36.26 13.70
C LYS A 567 -4.74 -36.84 12.61
N GLU A 568 -5.89 -37.38 13.01
CA GLU A 568 -6.87 -38.00 12.11
C GLU A 568 -8.27 -37.34 12.26
N PRO A 569 -8.49 -36.12 11.70
CA PRO A 569 -9.64 -35.26 12.04
C PRO A 569 -11.00 -35.92 11.84
N GLY A 570 -11.19 -36.68 10.77
CA GLY A 570 -12.45 -37.38 10.47
C GLY A 570 -12.89 -38.36 11.55
N LYS A 571 -11.93 -39.00 12.26
CA LYS A 571 -12.23 -39.91 13.39
C LYS A 571 -12.63 -39.16 14.66
N GLU A 572 -12.33 -37.87 14.74
CA GLU A 572 -12.79 -36.94 15.78
C GLU A 572 -14.05 -36.16 15.33
N GLY A 573 -14.62 -36.47 14.15
CA GLY A 573 -15.86 -35.87 13.63
C GLY A 573 -15.67 -34.58 12.83
N VAL A 574 -14.44 -34.27 12.41
CA VAL A 574 -14.09 -33.02 11.73
C VAL A 574 -14.00 -33.22 10.21
N CYS A 575 -14.86 -32.52 9.48
CA CYS A 575 -14.95 -32.50 8.02
C CYS A 575 -15.31 -33.84 7.35
N GLU A 576 -14.32 -34.65 6.96
CA GLU A 576 -14.56 -35.93 6.28
C GLU A 576 -14.97 -37.01 7.30
N THR A 577 -16.23 -37.42 7.26
CA THR A 577 -16.83 -38.36 8.22
C THR A 577 -17.43 -39.60 7.56
N THR A 578 -17.13 -39.81 6.26
CA THR A 578 -17.57 -40.97 5.49
C THR A 578 -17.02 -42.26 6.09
N PRO A 579 -17.86 -43.27 6.44
CA PRO A 579 -17.38 -44.48 7.09
C PRO A 579 -16.37 -45.26 6.25
N GLY A 580 -15.16 -45.43 6.78
CA GLY A 580 -14.07 -46.16 6.12
C GLY A 580 -13.10 -45.28 5.32
N VAL A 581 -13.34 -43.97 5.24
CA VAL A 581 -12.45 -42.99 4.60
C VAL A 581 -11.62 -42.30 5.67
N ASN A 582 -10.29 -42.36 5.58
CA ASN A 582 -9.39 -41.67 6.48
C ASN A 582 -9.04 -40.26 5.98
N SER A 583 -8.75 -39.39 6.94
CA SER A 583 -8.20 -38.06 6.71
C SER A 583 -7.06 -37.82 7.70
N TYR A 584 -6.01 -37.14 7.26
CA TYR A 584 -4.82 -36.89 8.06
C TYR A 584 -4.43 -35.42 7.96
N SER A 585 -4.17 -34.75 9.08
CA SER A 585 -3.71 -33.36 9.07
C SER A 585 -2.60 -33.14 10.07
N GLY A 586 -1.82 -32.08 9.86
CA GLY A 586 -0.76 -31.66 10.77
C GLY A 586 0.39 -31.02 10.00
N TYR A 587 1.62 -31.31 10.40
CA TYR A 587 2.82 -30.63 9.92
C TYR A 587 3.83 -31.58 9.29
N ILE A 588 4.36 -31.18 8.14
CA ILE A 588 5.58 -31.70 7.53
C ILE A 588 6.73 -30.81 8.01
N ASP A 589 7.57 -31.36 8.87
CA ASP A 589 8.70 -30.67 9.50
C ASP A 589 9.98 -30.94 8.71
N LEU A 590 10.33 -30.03 7.80
CA LEU A 590 11.52 -30.10 6.94
C LEU A 590 12.79 -29.65 7.68
N ALA A 591 12.65 -28.70 8.60
CA ALA A 591 13.71 -28.14 9.41
C ALA A 591 13.17 -27.70 10.79
N PRO A 592 14.03 -27.37 11.78
CA PRO A 592 13.59 -26.87 13.09
C PRO A 592 12.77 -25.57 13.04
N ASP A 593 12.83 -24.86 11.91
CA ASP A 593 12.19 -23.59 11.58
C ASP A 593 11.39 -23.67 10.26
N SER A 594 10.93 -24.86 9.87
CA SER A 594 10.11 -25.07 8.66
C SER A 594 9.04 -26.14 8.90
N HIS A 595 7.81 -25.67 9.13
CA HIS A 595 6.65 -26.48 9.48
C HIS A 595 5.49 -26.19 8.52
N THR A 596 5.40 -26.97 7.44
CA THR A 596 4.34 -26.82 6.43
C THR A 596 3.10 -27.62 6.86
N PHE A 597 1.97 -26.94 7.04
CA PHE A 597 0.70 -27.59 7.33
C PHE A 597 0.14 -28.29 6.08
N PHE A 598 -0.41 -29.48 6.29
CA PHE A 598 -1.10 -30.25 5.27
C PHE A 598 -2.41 -30.82 5.81
N TRP A 599 -3.36 -31.04 4.91
CA TRP A 599 -4.53 -31.88 5.16
C TRP A 599 -4.75 -32.81 3.97
N PHE A 600 -4.64 -34.11 4.22
CA PHE A 600 -4.81 -35.18 3.25
C PHE A 600 -6.13 -35.92 3.50
N PHE A 601 -6.79 -36.32 2.41
CA PHE A 601 -8.00 -37.14 2.42
C PHE A 601 -7.86 -38.29 1.43
N GLU A 602 -8.21 -39.48 1.89
CA GLU A 602 -8.43 -40.63 1.01
C GLU A 602 -9.53 -40.36 -0.03
N SER A 603 -9.44 -41.04 -1.17
CA SER A 603 -10.56 -41.17 -2.10
C SER A 603 -11.69 -41.98 -1.44
N ARG A 604 -12.94 -41.53 -1.61
CA ARG A 604 -14.15 -42.21 -1.11
C ARG A 604 -14.48 -43.52 -1.82
N HIS A 605 -13.78 -43.88 -2.89
CA HIS A 605 -14.12 -45.02 -3.75
C HIS A 605 -12.98 -46.03 -3.91
N ASP A 606 -11.75 -45.57 -4.18
CA ASP A 606 -10.58 -46.44 -4.35
C ASP A 606 -9.30 -45.72 -3.92
N PRO A 607 -9.07 -45.50 -2.61
CA PRO A 607 -7.88 -44.78 -2.14
C PRO A 607 -6.57 -45.49 -2.48
N ALA A 608 -6.60 -46.82 -2.64
CA ALA A 608 -5.43 -47.60 -2.99
C ALA A 608 -4.88 -47.29 -4.39
N ASN A 609 -5.76 -47.11 -5.39
CA ASN A 609 -5.36 -46.91 -6.79
C ASN A 609 -5.63 -45.49 -7.33
N ALA A 610 -6.51 -44.70 -6.70
CA ALA A 610 -6.79 -43.33 -7.11
C ALA A 610 -5.51 -42.46 -7.11
N PRO A 611 -5.34 -41.53 -8.07
CA PRO A 611 -4.21 -40.62 -8.09
C PRO A 611 -4.20 -39.72 -6.85
N ILE A 612 -3.05 -39.12 -6.55
CA ILE A 612 -2.92 -38.08 -5.54
C ILE A 612 -2.90 -36.72 -6.25
N THR A 613 -3.81 -35.85 -5.86
CA THR A 613 -3.93 -34.48 -6.37
C THR A 613 -3.50 -33.51 -5.29
N LEU A 614 -2.47 -32.72 -5.57
CA LEU A 614 -2.11 -31.54 -4.77
C LEU A 614 -2.97 -30.36 -5.22
N TRP A 615 -3.70 -29.77 -4.28
CA TRP A 615 -4.47 -28.54 -4.46
C TRP A 615 -3.76 -27.34 -3.82
N LEU A 616 -3.66 -26.23 -4.56
CA LEU A 616 -3.11 -24.95 -4.10
C LEU A 616 -4.00 -23.76 -4.49
N ASN A 617 -4.55 -23.03 -3.51
CA ASN A 617 -5.13 -21.70 -3.77
C ASN A 617 -4.01 -20.65 -4.04
N GLY A 618 -4.39 -19.45 -4.49
CA GLY A 618 -3.46 -18.40 -4.95
C GLY A 618 -3.04 -17.34 -3.92
N GLY A 619 -3.46 -16.09 -4.15
CA GLY A 619 -3.13 -14.92 -3.31
C GLY A 619 -2.23 -13.87 -4.00
N PRO A 620 -0.89 -13.99 -4.01
CA PRO A 620 -0.09 -15.06 -3.40
C PRO A 620 -0.13 -15.03 -1.87
N GLY A 621 -0.08 -16.20 -1.25
CA GLY A 621 -0.14 -16.36 0.20
C GLY A 621 -1.55 -16.51 0.77
N SER A 622 -2.54 -16.90 -0.04
CA SER A 622 -3.84 -17.37 0.43
C SER A 622 -3.77 -18.87 0.73
N ASP A 623 -4.52 -19.34 1.73
CA ASP A 623 -4.42 -20.73 2.19
C ASP A 623 -5.26 -21.70 1.36
N SER A 624 -4.73 -22.91 1.14
CA SER A 624 -5.39 -24.01 0.44
C SER A 624 -6.62 -24.56 1.18
N LEU A 625 -6.86 -24.13 2.42
CA LEU A 625 -8.08 -24.42 3.16
C LEU A 625 -9.30 -23.65 2.66
N ILE A 626 -9.12 -22.57 1.87
CA ILE A 626 -10.19 -21.91 1.11
C ILE A 626 -10.87 -22.95 0.21
N GLY A 627 -10.11 -23.55 -0.72
CA GLY A 627 -10.65 -24.55 -1.63
C GLY A 627 -11.07 -25.87 -0.98
N LEU A 628 -10.59 -26.16 0.24
CA LEU A 628 -11.11 -27.27 1.03
C LEU A 628 -12.56 -27.01 1.47
N PHE A 629 -12.85 -25.85 2.06
CA PHE A 629 -14.13 -25.61 2.73
C PHE A 629 -15.18 -24.90 1.86
N GLU A 630 -14.75 -24.02 0.97
CA GLU A 630 -15.65 -23.19 0.14
C GLU A 630 -15.92 -23.86 -1.21
N GLU A 631 -14.95 -24.62 -1.75
CA GLU A 631 -14.99 -25.09 -3.13
C GLU A 631 -15.19 -26.62 -3.29
N LEU A 632 -14.13 -27.41 -3.10
CA LEU A 632 -13.97 -28.76 -3.68
C LEU A 632 -13.55 -29.84 -2.68
N GLY A 633 -13.32 -29.47 -1.42
CA GLY A 633 -12.99 -30.43 -0.36
C GLY A 633 -14.21 -31.18 0.18
N PRO A 634 -13.97 -32.11 1.14
CA PRO A 634 -14.95 -33.14 1.51
C PRO A 634 -16.13 -32.66 2.34
N CYS A 635 -16.09 -31.43 2.86
CA CYS A 635 -17.16 -30.85 3.66
C CYS A 635 -17.37 -29.36 3.35
N HIS A 636 -18.58 -28.89 3.64
CA HIS A 636 -18.91 -27.48 3.73
C HIS A 636 -19.23 -27.11 5.17
N ILE A 637 -19.10 -25.82 5.50
CA ILE A 637 -19.41 -25.28 6.82
C ILE A 637 -20.70 -24.46 6.76
N ASN A 638 -21.63 -24.72 7.68
CA ASN A 638 -22.89 -23.97 7.76
C ASN A 638 -22.77 -22.71 8.66
N ALA A 639 -23.79 -21.86 8.67
CA ALA A 639 -23.83 -20.64 9.49
C ALA A 639 -23.90 -20.88 11.03
N SER A 640 -24.06 -22.13 11.47
CA SER A 640 -23.91 -22.54 12.89
C SER A 640 -22.49 -23.02 13.22
N TYR A 641 -21.60 -22.99 12.23
CA TYR A 641 -20.24 -23.50 12.28
C TYR A 641 -20.15 -25.02 12.55
N ASP A 642 -21.07 -25.79 11.97
CA ASP A 642 -20.96 -27.25 11.86
C ASP A 642 -20.52 -27.65 10.44
N SER A 643 -19.70 -28.69 10.34
CA SER A 643 -19.32 -29.31 9.07
C SER A 643 -20.34 -30.35 8.61
N TYR A 644 -20.65 -30.37 7.31
CA TYR A 644 -21.45 -31.40 6.65
C TYR A 644 -20.80 -31.85 5.34
N ILE A 645 -21.03 -33.11 4.94
CA ILE A 645 -20.38 -33.70 3.75
C ILE A 645 -20.77 -32.94 2.47
N ASN A 646 -19.75 -32.59 1.68
CA ASN A 646 -19.89 -32.13 0.30
C ASN A 646 -20.03 -33.35 -0.63
N PRO A 647 -21.18 -33.56 -1.30
CA PRO A 647 -21.39 -34.71 -2.21
C PRO A 647 -20.71 -34.54 -3.58
N TYR A 648 -20.10 -33.39 -3.85
CA TYR A 648 -19.40 -33.07 -5.10
C TYR A 648 -17.89 -32.84 -4.88
N SER A 649 -17.36 -33.29 -3.74
CA SER A 649 -15.94 -33.21 -3.40
C SER A 649 -15.06 -33.93 -4.43
N TRP A 650 -13.88 -33.40 -4.69
CA TRP A 650 -12.92 -34.05 -5.59
C TRP A 650 -12.32 -35.33 -5.00
N ASN A 651 -12.47 -35.57 -3.68
CA ASN A 651 -12.14 -36.86 -3.08
C ASN A 651 -13.11 -38.01 -3.45
N GLU A 652 -14.19 -37.77 -4.19
CA GLU A 652 -14.95 -38.85 -4.83
C GLU A 652 -14.08 -39.65 -5.83
N VAL A 653 -13.09 -39.02 -6.48
CA VAL A 653 -12.33 -39.64 -7.58
C VAL A 653 -10.79 -39.55 -7.47
N SER A 654 -10.27 -38.86 -6.46
CA SER A 654 -8.83 -38.70 -6.20
C SER A 654 -8.54 -38.80 -4.70
N ASN A 655 -7.34 -39.22 -4.33
CA ASN A 655 -6.78 -38.86 -3.03
C ASN A 655 -6.42 -37.36 -3.10
N MET A 656 -6.79 -36.56 -2.09
CA MET A 656 -6.65 -35.09 -2.12
C MET A 656 -5.67 -34.62 -1.06
N LEU A 657 -4.68 -33.82 -1.46
CA LEU A 657 -3.71 -33.18 -0.57
C LEU A 657 -3.85 -31.66 -0.67
N PHE A 658 -4.26 -31.03 0.42
CA PHE A 658 -4.29 -29.58 0.59
C PHE A 658 -3.03 -29.16 1.34
N LEU A 659 -2.28 -28.18 0.82
CA LEU A 659 -1.00 -27.73 1.38
C LEU A 659 -1.01 -26.22 1.64
N SER A 660 -0.80 -25.82 2.88
CA SER A 660 -0.67 -24.40 3.25
C SER A 660 0.72 -23.90 2.89
N GLN A 661 0.88 -23.20 1.77
CA GLN A 661 2.19 -22.75 1.28
C GLN A 661 2.13 -21.32 0.71
N PRO A 662 3.22 -20.54 0.79
CA PRO A 662 4.48 -20.78 1.52
C PRO A 662 4.33 -20.78 3.06
N LEU A 663 5.43 -20.80 3.80
CA LEU A 663 5.39 -20.65 5.26
C LEU A 663 4.74 -19.31 5.66
N GLY A 664 3.97 -19.31 6.76
CA GLY A 664 3.19 -18.16 7.23
C GLY A 664 1.82 -18.00 6.58
N VAL A 665 1.42 -18.94 5.71
CA VAL A 665 0.07 -19.08 5.15
C VAL A 665 -0.71 -20.11 5.97
N GLY A 666 -1.99 -19.84 6.25
CA GLY A 666 -2.86 -20.79 6.93
C GLY A 666 -2.36 -21.15 8.33
N PHE A 667 -2.08 -22.43 8.52
CA PHE A 667 -1.45 -22.95 9.74
C PHE A 667 0.08 -23.15 9.64
N SER A 668 0.71 -22.93 8.48
CA SER A 668 2.16 -23.11 8.27
C SER A 668 2.99 -22.03 8.95
N TYR A 669 4.11 -22.41 9.58
CA TYR A 669 4.94 -21.49 10.34
C TYR A 669 6.43 -21.86 10.33
N ALA A 670 7.29 -20.88 10.64
CA ALA A 670 8.70 -21.11 10.95
C ALA A 670 8.89 -21.07 12.48
N GLU A 671 8.65 -19.92 13.09
CA GLU A 671 8.44 -19.76 14.53
C GLU A 671 6.97 -19.44 14.81
N LYS A 672 6.52 -19.60 16.07
CA LYS A 672 5.14 -19.24 16.49
C LYS A 672 5.18 -18.49 17.81
N GLU A 673 4.67 -17.27 17.83
CA GLU A 673 4.78 -16.36 18.97
C GLU A 673 3.41 -15.80 19.40
N PRO A 674 3.17 -15.58 20.70
CA PRO A 674 2.03 -14.79 21.16
C PRO A 674 2.15 -13.34 20.68
N GLY A 675 1.09 -12.79 20.09
CA GLY A 675 1.09 -11.42 19.58
C GLY A 675 -0.28 -11.01 19.03
N SER A 676 -0.29 -10.05 18.11
CA SER A 676 -1.49 -9.61 17.38
C SER A 676 -1.18 -9.46 15.89
N LEU A 677 -2.20 -9.44 15.03
CA LEU A 677 -2.02 -9.01 13.64
C LEU A 677 -2.37 -7.53 13.48
N ASN A 678 -1.64 -6.83 12.61
CA ASN A 678 -1.98 -5.45 12.25
C ASN A 678 -3.29 -5.44 11.44
N PRO A 679 -4.36 -4.74 11.88
CA PRO A 679 -5.66 -4.76 11.21
C PRO A 679 -5.71 -4.03 9.86
N TYR A 680 -4.58 -3.52 9.37
CA TYR A 680 -4.45 -2.87 8.06
C TYR A 680 -3.44 -3.52 7.13
N THR A 681 -2.44 -4.26 7.65
CA THR A 681 -1.40 -4.91 6.83
C THR A 681 -1.41 -6.43 6.93
N GLY A 682 -2.10 -7.02 7.91
CA GLY A 682 -2.06 -8.46 8.16
C GLY A 682 -0.73 -8.97 8.73
N GLU A 683 0.26 -8.10 8.91
CA GLU A 683 1.59 -8.44 9.47
C GLU A 683 1.51 -8.74 10.97
N TYR A 684 2.43 -9.59 11.44
CA TYR A 684 2.60 -9.87 12.87
C TYR A 684 3.11 -8.64 13.63
N GLU A 685 2.40 -8.25 14.70
CA GLU A 685 2.81 -7.23 15.66
C GLU A 685 3.13 -7.85 17.02
N ASP A 686 4.39 -7.68 17.43
CA ASP A 686 4.92 -8.08 18.74
C ASP A 686 4.05 -7.53 19.90
N PRO A 687 3.88 -8.31 21.00
CA PRO A 687 3.05 -7.94 22.16
C PRO A 687 3.26 -6.55 22.73
N SER A 688 4.48 -5.99 22.61
CA SER A 688 4.81 -4.65 23.10
C SER A 688 4.14 -3.51 22.32
N PHE A 689 3.63 -3.78 21.10
CA PHE A 689 2.94 -2.80 20.25
C PHE A 689 1.41 -2.90 20.34
N ALA A 690 0.87 -4.12 20.26
CA ALA A 690 -0.57 -4.37 20.10
C ALA A 690 -1.19 -5.27 21.20
N GLY A 691 -0.37 -5.78 22.12
CA GLY A 691 -0.78 -6.80 23.09
C GLY A 691 -0.82 -8.21 22.48
N VAL A 692 -1.29 -9.16 23.27
CA VAL A 692 -1.53 -10.54 22.83
C VAL A 692 -3.02 -10.71 22.53
N GLN A 693 -3.35 -11.02 21.28
CA GLN A 693 -4.69 -11.37 20.79
C GLN A 693 -4.77 -12.84 20.35
N GLY A 694 -3.63 -13.47 20.07
CA GLY A 694 -3.52 -14.85 19.60
C GLY A 694 -2.06 -15.33 19.56
N ARG A 695 -1.85 -16.53 19.03
CA ARG A 695 -0.54 -17.06 18.64
C ARG A 695 -0.46 -17.10 17.12
N TYR A 696 0.58 -16.50 16.54
CA TYR A 696 0.67 -16.30 15.09
C TYR A 696 2.01 -16.80 14.54
N PRO A 697 2.09 -17.14 13.24
CA PRO A 697 3.36 -17.48 12.61
C PRO A 697 4.29 -16.26 12.60
N VAL A 698 5.57 -16.51 12.84
CA VAL A 698 6.67 -15.56 12.63
C VAL A 698 7.59 -16.18 11.59
N ILE A 699 7.80 -15.47 10.48
CA ILE A 699 8.52 -15.97 9.30
C ILE A 699 9.54 -14.94 8.79
N ASN A 700 10.41 -15.39 7.88
CA ASN A 700 11.14 -14.50 6.98
C ASN A 700 10.64 -14.70 5.55
N ALA A 701 9.60 -13.95 5.16
CA ALA A 701 8.96 -14.08 3.85
C ALA A 701 9.94 -13.93 2.66
N THR A 702 11.08 -13.23 2.84
CA THR A 702 12.10 -13.07 1.78
C THR A 702 12.96 -14.31 1.51
N LEU A 703 12.63 -15.46 2.11
CA LEU A 703 13.23 -16.75 1.75
C LEU A 703 12.45 -17.45 0.62
N THR A 704 11.19 -17.08 0.42
CA THR A 704 10.27 -17.66 -0.56
C THR A 704 9.43 -16.56 -1.22
N ASP A 705 10.04 -15.44 -1.59
CA ASP A 705 9.37 -14.22 -2.11
C ASP A 705 9.22 -14.18 -3.64
N THR A 706 9.40 -15.33 -4.29
CA THR A 706 9.16 -15.55 -5.72
C THR A 706 8.53 -16.93 -5.90
N THR A 707 7.79 -17.10 -6.99
CA THR A 707 7.12 -18.36 -7.33
C THR A 707 8.13 -19.51 -7.46
N ASN A 708 9.32 -19.26 -8.00
CA ASN A 708 10.35 -20.29 -8.17
C ASN A 708 10.91 -20.79 -6.83
N LEU A 709 11.12 -19.90 -5.85
CA LEU A 709 11.55 -20.29 -4.49
C LEU A 709 10.43 -21.00 -3.71
N ALA A 710 9.17 -20.61 -3.95
CA ALA A 710 8.01 -21.33 -3.40
C ALA A 710 7.89 -22.75 -3.99
N ALA A 711 8.20 -22.94 -5.28
CA ALA A 711 8.26 -24.25 -5.92
C ALA A 711 9.31 -25.17 -5.27
N GLU A 712 10.52 -24.66 -5.02
CA GLU A 712 11.57 -25.41 -4.30
C GLU A 712 11.09 -25.89 -2.92
N ALA A 713 10.49 -24.99 -2.13
CA ALA A 713 9.97 -25.32 -0.80
C ALA A 713 8.79 -26.31 -0.83
N ALA A 714 7.86 -26.14 -1.78
CA ALA A 714 6.70 -27.03 -1.95
C ALA A 714 7.12 -28.43 -2.42
N TRP A 715 8.17 -28.54 -3.24
CA TRP A 715 8.70 -29.84 -3.68
C TRP A 715 9.26 -30.65 -2.50
N GLU A 716 10.05 -30.03 -1.63
CA GLU A 716 10.59 -30.70 -0.43
C GLU A 716 9.47 -31.16 0.51
N ALA A 717 8.44 -30.33 0.71
CA ALA A 717 7.24 -30.72 1.47
C ALA A 717 6.51 -31.91 0.84
N LEU A 718 6.30 -31.89 -0.49
CA LEU A 718 5.66 -32.97 -1.24
C LEU A 718 6.45 -34.28 -1.16
N GLN A 719 7.78 -34.22 -1.32
CA GLN A 719 8.67 -35.37 -1.19
C GLN A 719 8.71 -35.92 0.23
N GLY A 720 8.71 -35.06 1.25
CA GLY A 720 8.58 -35.44 2.66
C GLY A 720 7.23 -36.11 2.99
N PHE A 721 6.14 -35.66 2.35
CA PHE A 721 4.83 -36.31 2.44
C PHE A 721 4.85 -37.70 1.78
N TYR A 722 5.25 -37.79 0.51
CA TYR A 722 5.25 -39.06 -0.24
C TYR A 722 6.17 -40.13 0.36
N SER A 723 7.31 -39.75 0.95
CA SER A 723 8.24 -40.68 1.59
C SER A 723 7.69 -41.24 2.91
N ALA A 724 6.90 -40.43 3.64
CA ALA A 724 6.21 -40.84 4.86
C ALA A 724 4.88 -41.55 4.60
N LEU A 725 4.26 -41.33 3.43
CA LEU A 725 2.91 -41.79 3.10
C LEU A 725 2.69 -43.29 3.43
N PRO A 726 3.56 -44.25 3.07
CA PRO A 726 3.36 -45.67 3.42
C PRO A 726 3.35 -45.99 4.93
N GLN A 727 3.80 -45.06 5.78
CA GLN A 727 3.70 -45.15 7.26
C GLN A 727 2.50 -44.39 7.82
N LEU A 728 2.06 -43.32 7.14
CA LEU A 728 0.88 -42.53 7.49
C LEU A 728 -0.40 -43.31 7.14
N ASP A 729 -0.40 -43.88 5.94
CA ASP A 729 -1.49 -44.59 5.29
C ASP A 729 -0.91 -45.69 4.39
N SER A 730 -1.11 -46.95 4.79
CA SER A 730 -0.61 -48.11 4.05
C SER A 730 -1.57 -48.58 2.92
N GLU A 731 -2.76 -47.99 2.83
CA GLU A 731 -3.74 -48.31 1.80
C GLU A 731 -3.37 -47.60 0.49
N VAL A 732 -3.11 -46.29 0.58
CA VAL A 732 -2.72 -45.44 -0.56
C VAL A 732 -1.34 -45.85 -1.11
N LYS A 733 -1.33 -46.32 -2.37
CA LYS A 733 -0.11 -46.82 -3.06
C LYS A 733 0.20 -46.08 -4.35
N SER A 734 -0.71 -45.21 -4.79
CA SER A 734 -0.59 -44.52 -6.07
C SER A 734 0.60 -43.56 -6.08
N LYS A 735 1.29 -43.52 -7.21
CA LYS A 735 2.33 -42.53 -7.55
C LYS A 735 1.87 -41.57 -8.63
N SER A 736 0.67 -41.78 -9.17
CA SER A 736 0.07 -40.89 -10.17
C SER A 736 -0.23 -39.55 -9.51
N PHE A 737 0.42 -38.50 -9.99
CA PHE A 737 0.42 -37.18 -9.41
C PHE A 737 -0.28 -36.17 -10.32
N ASN A 738 -1.22 -35.42 -9.74
CA ASN A 738 -1.83 -34.26 -10.36
C ASN A 738 -1.49 -33.01 -9.55
N LEU A 739 -1.27 -31.88 -10.23
CA LEU A 739 -1.22 -30.55 -9.61
C LEU A 739 -2.44 -29.75 -10.08
N TRP A 740 -3.19 -29.20 -9.14
CA TRP A 740 -4.33 -28.35 -9.43
C TRP A 740 -4.24 -27.06 -8.63
N THR A 741 -4.44 -25.94 -9.31
CA THR A 741 -4.21 -24.61 -8.75
C THR A 741 -5.26 -23.62 -9.22
N GLU A 742 -5.35 -22.47 -8.55
CA GLU A 742 -6.25 -21.39 -8.96
C GLU A 742 -5.74 -19.97 -8.68
N SER A 743 -6.30 -18.96 -9.34
CA SER A 743 -5.98 -17.55 -9.09
C SER A 743 -4.50 -17.25 -9.39
N TYR A 744 -3.71 -16.73 -8.42
CA TYR A 744 -2.25 -16.68 -8.50
C TYR A 744 -1.58 -18.07 -8.68
N GLY A 745 -2.34 -19.13 -8.47
CA GLY A 745 -2.02 -20.48 -8.90
C GLY A 745 -1.80 -20.63 -10.41
N GLY A 746 -2.15 -19.64 -11.24
CA GLY A 746 -1.68 -19.58 -12.63
C GLY A 746 -0.16 -19.29 -12.76
N HIS A 747 0.47 -18.67 -11.75
CA HIS A 747 1.93 -18.61 -11.60
C HIS A 747 2.46 -19.92 -11.01
N TYR A 748 1.84 -20.39 -9.92
CA TYR A 748 2.31 -21.60 -9.21
C TYR A 748 2.22 -22.85 -10.09
N GLY A 749 1.12 -23.04 -10.82
CA GLY A 749 0.84 -24.25 -11.61
C GLY A 749 1.97 -24.59 -12.58
N PRO A 750 2.31 -23.72 -13.55
CA PRO A 750 3.39 -23.95 -14.50
C PRO A 750 4.76 -24.09 -13.81
N ALA A 751 5.16 -23.12 -12.97
CA ALA A 751 6.50 -23.13 -12.37
C ALA A 751 6.72 -24.30 -11.40
N PHE A 752 5.72 -24.64 -10.58
CA PHE A 752 5.82 -25.78 -9.65
C PHE A 752 5.84 -27.07 -10.46
N PHE A 753 4.96 -27.25 -11.45
CA PHE A 753 4.94 -28.47 -12.25
C PHE A 753 6.25 -28.67 -13.02
N ASN A 754 6.82 -27.61 -13.62
CA ASN A 754 8.09 -27.70 -14.33
C ASN A 754 9.24 -28.06 -13.36
N HIS A 755 9.34 -27.34 -12.23
CA HIS A 755 10.34 -27.64 -11.20
C HIS A 755 10.21 -29.07 -10.65
N PHE A 756 8.99 -29.48 -10.28
CA PHE A 756 8.72 -30.81 -9.74
C PHE A 756 9.08 -31.89 -10.78
N HIS A 757 8.79 -31.65 -12.06
CA HIS A 757 9.14 -32.57 -13.15
C HIS A 757 10.66 -32.69 -13.33
N GLU A 758 11.41 -31.58 -13.31
CA GLU A 758 12.88 -31.61 -13.35
C GLU A 758 13.49 -32.40 -12.19
N GLN A 759 12.99 -32.19 -10.96
CA GLN A 759 13.48 -32.91 -9.79
C GLN A 759 13.12 -34.40 -9.85
N ASN A 760 11.93 -34.73 -10.35
CA ASN A 760 11.52 -36.11 -10.59
C ASN A 760 12.39 -36.82 -11.64
N GLU A 761 12.79 -36.12 -12.70
CA GLU A 761 13.75 -36.60 -13.70
C GLU A 761 15.14 -36.86 -13.09
N LYS A 762 15.60 -36.00 -12.17
CA LYS A 762 16.85 -36.22 -11.40
C LYS A 762 16.75 -37.45 -10.49
N ILE A 763 15.60 -37.68 -9.84
CA ILE A 763 15.35 -38.91 -9.07
C ILE A 763 15.34 -40.15 -9.98
N ALA A 764 14.67 -40.09 -11.14
CA ALA A 764 14.61 -41.19 -12.11
C ALA A 764 16.00 -41.59 -12.64
N LYS A 765 16.92 -40.61 -12.78
CA LYS A 765 18.33 -40.81 -13.17
C LYS A 765 19.23 -41.26 -12.00
N GLY A 766 18.74 -41.22 -10.76
CA GLY A 766 19.53 -41.49 -9.56
C GLY A 766 20.48 -40.36 -9.16
N GLU A 767 20.29 -39.16 -9.71
CA GLU A 767 21.06 -37.94 -9.42
C GLU A 767 20.56 -37.25 -8.13
N SER A 768 19.30 -37.48 -7.75
CA SER A 768 18.70 -37.04 -6.48
C SER A 768 18.03 -38.20 -5.75
N GLN A 769 17.77 -38.03 -4.44
CA GLN A 769 17.05 -38.98 -3.60
C GLN A 769 15.60 -38.54 -3.42
N GLY A 770 14.64 -39.44 -3.55
CA GLY A 770 13.23 -39.15 -3.31
C GLY A 770 12.31 -40.25 -3.84
N VAL A 771 11.00 -39.99 -3.76
CA VAL A 771 9.96 -40.83 -4.37
C VAL A 771 9.72 -40.33 -5.78
N GLN A 772 10.10 -41.14 -6.78
CA GLN A 772 9.73 -40.90 -8.17
C GLN A 772 8.20 -41.00 -8.33
N LEU A 773 7.61 -39.95 -8.91
CA LEU A 773 6.18 -39.77 -9.18
C LEU A 773 5.87 -39.95 -10.67
N GLU A 774 4.62 -40.29 -10.97
CA GLU A 774 4.07 -40.44 -12.32
C GLU A 774 3.20 -39.22 -12.62
N PHE A 775 3.77 -38.21 -13.30
CA PHE A 775 3.09 -36.94 -13.58
C PHE A 775 1.97 -37.17 -14.60
N ASN A 776 0.74 -36.78 -14.22
CA ASN A 776 -0.46 -37.05 -15.01
C ASN A 776 -1.14 -35.76 -15.50
N THR A 777 -1.57 -34.87 -14.60
CA THR A 777 -2.31 -33.65 -15.00
C THR A 777 -1.88 -32.37 -14.28
N LEU A 778 -1.95 -31.25 -15.02
CA LEU A 778 -1.94 -29.88 -14.53
C LEU A 778 -3.31 -29.23 -14.81
N GLY A 779 -4.05 -28.87 -13.76
CA GLY A 779 -5.27 -28.07 -13.88
C GLY A 779 -5.06 -26.67 -13.31
N ILE A 780 -5.53 -25.65 -14.02
CA ILE A 780 -5.49 -24.25 -13.56
C ILE A 780 -6.90 -23.68 -13.70
N MET A 781 -7.51 -23.30 -12.58
CA MET A 781 -8.82 -22.65 -12.54
C MET A 781 -8.67 -21.14 -12.34
N ASN A 782 -9.33 -20.33 -13.17
CA ASN A 782 -9.34 -18.87 -13.07
C ASN A 782 -7.94 -18.28 -12.79
N GLY A 783 -6.95 -18.70 -13.57
CA GLY A 783 -5.54 -18.37 -13.34
C GLY A 783 -5.11 -17.04 -13.95
N ILE A 784 -4.18 -16.35 -13.29
CA ILE A 784 -3.30 -15.36 -13.93
C ILE A 784 -1.98 -16.07 -14.29
N ILE A 785 -1.61 -16.10 -15.57
CA ILE A 785 -0.46 -16.85 -16.10
C ILE A 785 0.52 -15.88 -16.79
N ASP A 786 0.03 -14.99 -17.65
CA ASP A 786 0.84 -13.91 -18.23
C ASP A 786 0.06 -12.58 -18.20
N GLU A 787 0.54 -11.65 -17.37
CA GLU A 787 -0.09 -10.35 -17.20
C GLU A 787 0.06 -9.44 -18.44
N ALA A 788 1.04 -9.66 -19.32
CA ALA A 788 1.10 -8.88 -20.57
C ALA A 788 -0.09 -9.22 -21.48
N ILE A 789 -0.50 -10.48 -21.53
CA ILE A 789 -1.69 -10.94 -22.27
C ILE A 789 -2.98 -10.55 -21.50
N GLN A 790 -3.06 -10.89 -20.22
CA GLN A 790 -4.31 -10.78 -19.45
C GLN A 790 -4.70 -9.34 -19.12
N SER A 791 -3.73 -8.44 -18.85
CA SER A 791 -4.00 -7.01 -18.61
C SER A 791 -4.76 -6.31 -19.73
N THR A 792 -4.59 -6.76 -20.98
CA THR A 792 -5.31 -6.21 -22.14
C THR A 792 -6.81 -6.48 -22.11
N HIS A 793 -7.25 -7.49 -21.34
CA HIS A 793 -8.63 -7.96 -21.28
C HIS A 793 -9.43 -7.38 -20.10
N TYR A 794 -8.80 -6.87 -19.03
CA TYR A 794 -9.49 -6.18 -17.93
C TYR A 794 -10.46 -5.07 -18.41
N PRO A 795 -10.06 -4.14 -19.31
CA PRO A 795 -10.97 -3.08 -19.75
C PRO A 795 -12.12 -3.63 -20.60
N GLU A 796 -11.86 -4.65 -21.42
CA GLU A 796 -12.88 -5.26 -22.27
C GLU A 796 -13.88 -6.05 -21.43
N PHE A 797 -13.43 -6.85 -20.47
CA PHE A 797 -14.35 -7.58 -19.60
C PHE A 797 -15.15 -6.64 -18.67
N ALA A 798 -14.56 -5.52 -18.23
CA ALA A 798 -15.28 -4.51 -17.42
C ALA A 798 -16.46 -3.82 -18.14
N ARG A 799 -16.60 -3.96 -19.47
CA ARG A 799 -17.67 -3.28 -20.24
C ARG A 799 -18.39 -4.15 -21.28
N HIS A 800 -17.69 -5.14 -21.83
CA HIS A 800 -18.12 -6.00 -22.94
C HIS A 800 -18.12 -7.49 -22.54
N ASN A 801 -18.25 -7.79 -21.24
CA ASN A 801 -18.49 -9.15 -20.74
C ASN A 801 -19.78 -9.77 -21.31
N THR A 802 -19.87 -11.09 -21.16
CA THR A 802 -20.99 -11.93 -21.62
C THR A 802 -22.30 -11.72 -20.89
N TYR A 803 -22.36 -10.88 -19.85
CA TYR A 803 -23.57 -10.51 -19.10
C TYR A 803 -24.17 -9.18 -19.56
N GLY A 804 -23.55 -8.47 -20.51
CA GLY A 804 -23.97 -7.13 -20.93
C GLY A 804 -23.82 -6.08 -19.82
N ILE A 805 -22.92 -6.31 -18.85
CA ILE A 805 -22.71 -5.42 -17.71
C ILE A 805 -21.67 -4.35 -18.10
N GLU A 806 -22.10 -3.11 -18.28
CA GLU A 806 -21.20 -1.95 -18.29
C GLU A 806 -20.80 -1.61 -16.84
N ALA A 807 -19.82 -2.34 -16.28
CA ALA A 807 -19.40 -2.16 -14.89
C ALA A 807 -18.73 -0.80 -14.69
N VAL A 808 -17.90 -0.37 -15.65
CA VAL A 808 -17.24 0.95 -15.62
C VAL A 808 -17.77 1.85 -16.75
N ASN A 809 -17.85 3.15 -16.49
CA ASN A 809 -18.27 4.11 -17.51
C ASN A 809 -17.20 4.29 -18.61
N GLU A 810 -17.60 4.84 -19.75
CA GLU A 810 -16.74 5.06 -20.93
C GLU A 810 -15.46 5.87 -20.62
N THR A 811 -15.46 6.80 -19.67
CA THR A 811 -14.25 7.56 -19.29
C THR A 811 -13.25 6.67 -18.55
N VAL A 812 -13.72 5.82 -17.64
CA VAL A 812 -12.89 4.86 -16.90
C VAL A 812 -12.38 3.75 -17.82
N TYR A 813 -13.24 3.18 -18.66
CA TYR A 813 -12.87 2.21 -19.70
C TYR A 813 -11.76 2.74 -20.62
N ASN A 814 -11.92 3.96 -21.16
CA ASN A 814 -10.90 4.59 -22.01
C ASN A 814 -9.61 4.89 -21.24
N TYR A 815 -9.69 5.21 -19.94
CA TYR A 815 -8.51 5.38 -19.09
C TYR A 815 -7.75 4.07 -18.89
N MET A 816 -8.43 2.96 -18.57
CA MET A 816 -7.78 1.64 -18.38
C MET A 816 -7.05 1.20 -19.66
N LYS A 817 -7.69 1.36 -20.84
CA LYS A 817 -7.05 1.07 -22.14
C LYS A 817 -5.87 1.98 -22.46
N PHE A 818 -5.98 3.27 -22.12
CA PHE A 818 -4.88 4.22 -22.24
C PHE A 818 -3.72 3.84 -21.31
N ALA A 819 -3.97 3.59 -20.02
CA ALA A 819 -2.95 3.18 -19.05
C ALA A 819 -2.24 1.87 -19.45
N ASN A 820 -2.97 0.95 -20.09
CA ASN A 820 -2.39 -0.28 -20.61
C ASN A 820 -1.37 -0.03 -21.74
N THR A 821 -1.73 0.84 -22.70
CA THR A 821 -1.02 0.98 -24.00
C THR A 821 -0.23 2.29 -24.19
N MET A 822 -0.31 3.23 -23.25
CA MET A 822 0.42 4.49 -23.33
C MET A 822 1.94 4.27 -23.23
N PRO A 823 2.77 5.20 -23.74
CA PRO A 823 4.21 5.17 -23.52
C PRO A 823 4.53 5.15 -22.02
N ASN A 824 5.30 4.15 -21.57
CA ASN A 824 5.57 3.83 -20.16
C ASN A 824 4.31 3.42 -19.36
N GLY A 825 3.28 2.88 -20.02
CA GLY A 825 2.13 2.19 -19.44
C GLY A 825 2.43 0.73 -19.09
N CYS A 826 1.38 -0.07 -18.83
CA CYS A 826 1.53 -1.47 -18.42
C CYS A 826 2.37 -2.29 -19.42
N GLN A 827 1.97 -2.33 -20.70
CA GLN A 827 2.65 -3.14 -21.72
C GLN A 827 4.13 -2.79 -21.90
N ASP A 828 4.45 -1.50 -21.93
CA ASP A 828 5.83 -1.00 -22.02
C ASP A 828 6.66 -1.42 -20.80
N GLN A 829 6.10 -1.31 -19.59
CA GLN A 829 6.83 -1.62 -18.36
C GLN A 829 6.99 -3.13 -18.14
N VAL A 830 5.99 -3.94 -18.46
CA VAL A 830 6.13 -5.41 -18.46
C VAL A 830 7.19 -5.81 -19.49
N SER A 831 7.17 -5.22 -20.70
CA SER A 831 8.21 -5.44 -21.71
C SER A 831 9.62 -5.06 -21.24
N LEU A 832 9.75 -4.05 -20.38
CA LEU A 832 11.03 -3.70 -19.74
C LEU A 832 11.44 -4.74 -18.67
N CYS A 833 10.52 -5.21 -17.83
CA CYS A 833 10.78 -6.30 -16.88
C CYS A 833 11.24 -7.59 -17.59
N LYS A 834 10.57 -7.98 -18.68
CA LYS A 834 10.92 -9.15 -19.51
C LYS A 834 12.34 -9.08 -20.10
N GLN A 835 12.92 -7.89 -20.27
CA GLN A 835 14.31 -7.69 -20.71
C GLN A 835 15.36 -7.81 -19.58
N THR A 836 14.94 -7.94 -18.32
CA THR A 836 15.85 -8.07 -17.18
C THR A 836 16.14 -9.52 -16.81
N ASN A 837 17.29 -9.73 -16.16
CA ASN A 837 17.67 -11.05 -15.64
C ASN A 837 17.00 -11.38 -14.29
N ARG A 838 16.14 -10.51 -13.73
CA ARG A 838 15.39 -10.75 -12.47
C ARG A 838 16.27 -11.30 -11.32
N THR A 839 17.48 -10.74 -11.14
CA THR A 839 18.45 -11.21 -10.12
C THR A 839 18.98 -10.10 -9.22
N SER A 840 18.82 -8.83 -9.60
CA SER A 840 19.27 -7.68 -8.83
C SER A 840 18.10 -6.87 -8.27
N LEU A 841 18.34 -6.12 -7.18
CA LEU A 841 17.33 -5.19 -6.64
C LEU A 841 16.88 -4.12 -7.66
N SER A 842 17.68 -3.84 -8.70
CA SER A 842 17.28 -2.98 -9.82
C SER A 842 16.27 -3.67 -10.74
N ASP A 843 16.44 -4.95 -11.02
CA ASP A 843 15.52 -5.73 -11.87
C ASP A 843 14.17 -5.88 -11.18
N TYR A 844 14.19 -6.28 -9.89
CA TYR A 844 12.99 -6.36 -9.07
C TYR A 844 12.26 -5.02 -8.95
N ALA A 845 12.99 -3.90 -8.90
CA ALA A 845 12.37 -2.57 -8.90
C ALA A 845 11.67 -2.23 -10.22
N ILE A 846 12.20 -2.70 -11.38
CA ILE A 846 11.55 -2.53 -12.70
C ILE A 846 10.29 -3.39 -12.77
N CYS A 847 10.37 -4.66 -12.39
CA CYS A 847 9.21 -5.56 -12.36
C CYS A 847 8.15 -5.09 -11.35
N THR A 848 8.55 -4.56 -10.20
CA THR A 848 7.64 -3.94 -9.22
C THR A 848 6.98 -2.67 -9.77
N GLU A 849 7.69 -1.80 -10.50
CA GLU A 849 7.06 -0.61 -11.13
C GLU A 849 6.03 -1.04 -12.19
N ALA A 850 6.35 -2.08 -12.98
CA ALA A 850 5.43 -2.69 -13.93
C ALA A 850 4.19 -3.31 -13.27
N THR A 851 4.35 -4.14 -12.23
CA THR A 851 3.24 -4.71 -11.43
C THR A 851 2.31 -3.59 -10.95
N ASN A 852 2.84 -2.58 -10.27
CA ASN A 852 2.01 -1.49 -9.75
C ASN A 852 1.38 -0.66 -10.88
N MET A 853 2.03 -0.49 -12.03
CA MET A 853 1.43 0.20 -13.18
C MET A 853 0.19 -0.56 -13.69
N CYS A 854 0.31 -1.85 -13.96
CA CYS A 854 -0.80 -2.68 -14.43
C CYS A 854 -1.92 -2.76 -13.38
N ARG A 855 -1.58 -3.10 -12.15
CA ARG A 855 -2.55 -3.31 -11.07
C ARG A 855 -3.24 -2.03 -10.61
N ASP A 856 -2.53 -0.91 -10.44
CA ASP A 856 -3.16 0.34 -9.97
C ASP A 856 -3.97 1.06 -11.06
N ASN A 857 -3.61 0.91 -12.35
CA ASN A 857 -4.11 1.77 -13.43
C ASN A 857 -4.89 1.04 -14.54
N VAL A 858 -4.75 -0.28 -14.67
CA VAL A 858 -5.51 -1.09 -15.64
C VAL A 858 -6.56 -1.95 -14.93
N GLU A 859 -6.15 -2.73 -13.93
CA GLU A 859 -7.02 -3.58 -13.10
C GLU A 859 -7.82 -2.74 -12.08
N GLY A 860 -7.13 -1.94 -11.28
CA GLY A 860 -7.63 -1.21 -10.11
C GLY A 860 -8.76 -0.18 -10.30
N PRO A 861 -8.93 0.46 -11.48
CA PRO A 861 -10.09 1.33 -11.71
C PRO A 861 -11.42 0.58 -11.60
N TYR A 862 -11.47 -0.73 -11.87
CA TYR A 862 -12.68 -1.53 -11.63
C TYR A 862 -13.07 -1.52 -10.14
N TYR A 863 -12.14 -1.82 -9.23
CA TYR A 863 -12.40 -1.85 -7.78
C TYR A 863 -12.93 -0.52 -7.23
N THR A 864 -12.51 0.59 -7.82
CA THR A 864 -12.90 1.93 -7.36
C THR A 864 -14.23 2.40 -7.96
N PHE A 865 -14.57 1.98 -9.19
CA PHE A 865 -15.65 2.59 -9.97
C PHE A 865 -16.78 1.63 -10.39
N SER A 866 -16.64 0.30 -10.22
CA SER A 866 -17.65 -0.67 -10.67
C SER A 866 -18.84 -0.81 -9.72
N GLY A 867 -18.58 -0.74 -8.41
CA GLY A 867 -19.56 -1.15 -7.38
C GLY A 867 -19.90 -2.65 -7.39
N ARG A 868 -19.13 -3.46 -8.13
CA ARG A 868 -19.35 -4.90 -8.37
C ARG A 868 -18.22 -5.74 -7.80
N GLY A 869 -18.51 -7.02 -7.54
CA GLY A 869 -17.57 -7.99 -7.00
C GLY A 869 -16.35 -8.18 -7.89
N THR A 870 -15.19 -8.40 -7.27
CA THR A 870 -13.92 -8.72 -7.94
C THR A 870 -13.89 -10.15 -8.45
N TYR A 871 -14.43 -11.08 -7.66
CA TYR A 871 -14.49 -12.51 -7.95
C TYR A 871 -15.79 -12.93 -8.65
N ASP A 872 -16.80 -12.04 -8.68
CA ASP A 872 -18.02 -12.21 -9.48
C ASP A 872 -18.62 -10.84 -9.85
N ILE A 873 -18.62 -10.53 -11.16
CA ILE A 873 -19.14 -9.27 -11.72
C ILE A 873 -20.66 -9.11 -11.53
N ARG A 874 -21.41 -10.19 -11.30
CA ARG A 874 -22.87 -10.17 -11.12
C ARG A 874 -23.26 -9.56 -9.77
N HIS A 875 -22.41 -9.76 -8.75
CA HIS A 875 -22.64 -9.39 -7.36
C HIS A 875 -22.15 -7.95 -7.03
N PRO A 876 -22.63 -7.34 -5.92
CA PRO A 876 -22.04 -6.12 -5.35
C PRO A 876 -20.59 -6.30 -4.91
N TYR A 877 -19.86 -5.18 -4.75
CA TYR A 877 -18.46 -5.21 -4.28
C TYR A 877 -18.29 -5.80 -2.86
N ASP A 878 -19.20 -5.48 -1.94
CA ASP A 878 -19.16 -5.95 -0.54
C ASP A 878 -19.95 -7.27 -0.31
N ASP A 879 -20.12 -8.11 -1.35
CA ASP A 879 -20.85 -9.37 -1.24
C ASP A 879 -19.98 -10.50 -0.65
N PRO A 880 -20.34 -11.11 0.49
CA PRO A 880 -19.60 -12.20 1.12
C PRO A 880 -19.97 -13.56 0.51
N THR A 881 -19.84 -13.67 -0.82
CA THR A 881 -20.07 -14.91 -1.58
C THR A 881 -18.76 -15.32 -2.25
N PRO A 882 -18.16 -16.49 -1.89
CA PRO A 882 -18.67 -17.49 -0.96
C PRO A 882 -18.69 -17.09 0.53
N PRO A 883 -19.57 -17.69 1.37
CA PRO A 883 -19.66 -17.36 2.79
C PRO A 883 -18.51 -17.96 3.63
N THR A 884 -17.68 -17.08 4.22
CA THR A 884 -16.49 -17.41 5.02
C THR A 884 -16.75 -18.02 6.41
N PHE A 885 -17.82 -18.79 6.58
CA PHE A 885 -18.18 -19.44 7.87
C PHE A 885 -17.08 -20.38 8.37
N TYR A 886 -16.28 -20.95 7.46
CA TYR A 886 -15.24 -21.90 7.79
C TYR A 886 -14.13 -21.28 8.66
N GLU A 887 -13.82 -19.98 8.52
CA GLU A 887 -12.82 -19.30 9.35
C GLU A 887 -13.17 -19.35 10.85
N GLN A 888 -14.47 -19.33 11.19
CA GLN A 888 -14.95 -19.46 12.57
C GLN A 888 -15.05 -20.93 13.03
N TYR A 889 -15.15 -21.88 12.10
CA TYR A 889 -15.12 -23.32 12.39
C TYR A 889 -13.71 -23.80 12.74
N VAL A 890 -12.71 -23.46 11.92
CA VAL A 890 -11.33 -23.98 12.11
C VAL A 890 -10.65 -23.46 13.38
N ILE A 891 -11.12 -22.37 13.97
CA ILE A 891 -10.62 -21.80 15.23
C ILE A 891 -11.35 -22.31 16.48
N GLN A 892 -12.30 -23.26 16.36
CA GLN A 892 -12.92 -23.88 17.53
C GLN A 892 -11.93 -24.83 18.21
N ASP A 893 -11.82 -24.77 19.55
CA ASP A 893 -10.86 -25.57 20.34
C ASP A 893 -10.83 -27.06 19.96
N HIS A 894 -12.00 -27.66 19.72
CA HIS A 894 -12.11 -29.08 19.37
C HIS A 894 -11.61 -29.36 17.95
N VAL A 895 -11.87 -28.45 16.99
CA VAL A 895 -11.38 -28.54 15.61
C VAL A 895 -9.87 -28.34 15.58
N MET A 896 -9.35 -27.30 16.25
CA MET A 896 -7.90 -27.08 16.35
C MET A 896 -7.14 -28.27 16.95
N ASN A 897 -7.68 -28.88 18.02
CA ASN A 897 -7.10 -30.09 18.61
C ASN A 897 -7.16 -31.28 17.66
N ALA A 898 -8.28 -31.48 16.96
CA ALA A 898 -8.45 -32.55 15.97
C ALA A 898 -7.52 -32.37 14.76
N LEU A 899 -7.25 -31.12 14.34
CA LEU A 899 -6.31 -30.79 13.27
C LEU A 899 -4.83 -30.93 13.69
N GLY A 900 -4.55 -30.83 14.99
CA GLY A 900 -3.19 -30.87 15.53
C GLY A 900 -2.47 -29.51 15.55
N VAL A 901 -3.22 -28.40 15.64
CA VAL A 901 -2.71 -27.02 15.52
C VAL A 901 -2.93 -26.19 16.79
N ASP A 902 -2.04 -25.22 17.04
CA ASP A 902 -2.09 -24.29 18.19
C ASP A 902 -1.76 -22.83 17.83
N ILE A 903 -1.90 -22.48 16.55
CA ILE A 903 -1.81 -21.08 16.07
C ILE A 903 -3.17 -20.62 15.56
N ASN A 904 -3.46 -19.32 15.71
CA ASN A 904 -4.69 -18.72 15.21
C ASN A 904 -4.68 -18.72 13.68
N TYR A 905 -5.75 -19.26 13.09
CA TYR A 905 -5.91 -19.35 11.64
C TYR A 905 -5.93 -17.96 10.96
N THR A 906 -5.33 -17.90 9.77
CA THR A 906 -5.40 -16.77 8.84
C THR A 906 -5.57 -17.29 7.42
N SER A 907 -6.66 -16.92 6.75
CA SER A 907 -6.97 -17.32 5.37
C SER A 907 -6.01 -16.74 4.33
N SER A 908 -5.30 -15.65 4.65
CA SER A 908 -4.23 -15.09 3.82
C SER A 908 -3.13 -14.43 4.64
N SER A 909 -1.93 -14.39 4.07
CA SER A 909 -0.71 -13.86 4.69
C SER A 909 -0.24 -12.57 4.02
N GLY A 910 -0.45 -11.44 4.68
CA GLY A 910 -0.02 -10.13 4.19
C GLY A 910 1.50 -10.03 4.01
N GLU A 911 2.29 -10.71 4.86
CA GLU A 911 3.75 -10.72 4.77
C GLU A 911 4.25 -11.41 3.49
N VAL A 912 3.65 -12.55 3.13
CA VAL A 912 3.95 -13.26 1.87
C VAL A 912 3.52 -12.41 0.68
N TYR A 913 2.28 -11.91 0.68
CA TYR A 913 1.74 -11.08 -0.41
C TYR A 913 2.64 -9.87 -0.72
N TYR A 914 3.03 -9.11 0.31
CA TYR A 914 3.90 -7.94 0.11
C TYR A 914 5.34 -8.30 -0.25
N ALA A 915 5.82 -9.51 0.05
CA ALA A 915 7.13 -9.97 -0.39
C ALA A 915 7.15 -10.25 -1.90
N PHE A 916 6.18 -11.02 -2.41
CA PHE A 916 5.97 -11.25 -3.86
C PHE A 916 5.74 -9.93 -4.63
N GLN A 917 4.99 -8.98 -4.05
CA GLN A 917 4.81 -7.66 -4.67
C GLN A 917 6.12 -6.85 -4.77
N GLN A 918 7.11 -7.09 -3.90
CA GLN A 918 8.41 -6.39 -3.89
C GLN A 918 9.46 -6.99 -4.82
N THR A 919 9.30 -8.24 -5.25
CA THR A 919 10.11 -8.86 -6.31
C THR A 919 9.51 -8.59 -7.70
N GLY A 920 8.22 -8.26 -7.77
CA GLY A 920 7.47 -8.04 -8.99
C GLY A 920 7.11 -9.35 -9.71
N ASP A 921 7.06 -10.46 -8.99
CA ASP A 921 6.80 -11.83 -9.47
C ASP A 921 5.52 -11.90 -10.34
N PHE A 922 4.50 -11.10 -9.99
CA PHE A 922 3.23 -10.98 -10.70
C PHE A 922 3.36 -10.76 -12.23
N VAL A 923 4.39 -10.06 -12.70
CA VAL A 923 4.61 -9.74 -14.13
C VAL A 923 5.73 -10.52 -14.81
N TRP A 924 6.28 -11.56 -14.15
CA TRP A 924 7.36 -12.33 -14.75
C TRP A 924 6.85 -13.17 -15.95
N PRO A 925 7.65 -13.30 -17.03
CA PRO A 925 7.21 -13.97 -18.25
C PRO A 925 7.20 -15.50 -18.16
N ASN A 926 8.01 -16.08 -17.26
CA ASN A 926 8.38 -17.49 -17.39
C ASN A 926 7.22 -18.46 -17.17
N PHE A 927 6.13 -18.08 -16.50
CA PHE A 927 5.01 -18.99 -16.29
C PHE A 927 4.31 -19.40 -17.60
N LEU A 928 4.37 -18.55 -18.64
CA LEU A 928 3.95 -18.93 -19.98
C LEU A 928 5.01 -19.83 -20.65
N ASP A 929 6.30 -19.51 -20.52
CA ASP A 929 7.40 -20.34 -21.04
C ASP A 929 7.36 -21.77 -20.43
N ASP A 930 7.18 -21.86 -19.10
CA ASP A 930 7.00 -23.08 -18.31
C ASP A 930 5.75 -23.85 -18.79
N LEU A 931 4.64 -23.17 -19.07
CA LEU A 931 3.43 -23.80 -19.61
C LEU A 931 3.66 -24.36 -21.03
N GLU A 932 4.41 -23.66 -21.89
CA GLU A 932 4.78 -24.12 -23.22
C GLU A 932 5.68 -25.37 -23.17
N GLU A 933 6.62 -25.43 -22.21
CA GLU A 933 7.44 -26.62 -21.95
C GLU A 933 6.59 -27.81 -21.46
N ILE A 934 5.65 -27.56 -20.54
CA ILE A 934 4.75 -28.59 -20.00
C ILE A 934 3.82 -29.15 -21.10
N LEU A 935 3.37 -28.32 -22.04
CA LEU A 935 2.55 -28.74 -23.18
C LEU A 935 3.31 -29.66 -24.18
N ALA A 936 4.63 -29.78 -24.06
CA ALA A 936 5.42 -30.77 -24.79
C ALA A 936 5.61 -32.12 -24.05
N LEU A 937 5.22 -32.19 -22.77
CA LEU A 937 5.28 -33.40 -21.95
C LEU A 937 4.05 -34.31 -22.20
N PRO A 938 4.12 -35.63 -21.92
CA PRO A 938 3.00 -36.55 -22.06
C PRO A 938 1.97 -36.43 -20.92
N VAL A 939 1.69 -35.21 -20.48
CA VAL A 939 0.76 -34.87 -19.38
C VAL A 939 -0.45 -34.14 -19.94
N ARG A 940 -1.55 -34.08 -19.18
CA ARG A 940 -2.75 -33.32 -19.60
C ARG A 940 -2.81 -31.96 -18.93
N VAL A 941 -3.14 -30.93 -19.71
CA VAL A 941 -3.26 -29.55 -19.24
C VAL A 941 -4.70 -29.05 -19.47
N SER A 942 -5.36 -28.64 -18.39
CA SER A 942 -6.72 -28.08 -18.44
C SER A 942 -6.78 -26.68 -17.84
N LEU A 943 -7.09 -25.70 -18.69
CA LEU A 943 -7.39 -24.33 -18.30
C LEU A 943 -8.91 -24.18 -18.18
N ILE A 944 -9.40 -23.80 -17.00
CA ILE A 944 -10.84 -23.71 -16.69
C ILE A 944 -11.13 -22.31 -16.16
N TYR A 945 -12.11 -21.63 -16.73
CA TYR A 945 -12.40 -20.24 -16.38
C TYR A 945 -13.92 -20.02 -16.21
N GLY A 946 -14.32 -19.66 -14.99
CA GLY A 946 -15.66 -19.15 -14.69
C GLY A 946 -15.92 -17.83 -15.41
N ASP A 947 -17.07 -17.74 -16.09
CA ASP A 947 -17.33 -16.67 -17.04
C ASP A 947 -17.83 -15.34 -16.43
N ALA A 948 -18.07 -15.30 -15.12
CA ALA A 948 -18.44 -14.12 -14.34
C ALA A 948 -17.27 -13.51 -13.54
N ASP A 949 -16.12 -14.19 -13.47
CA ASP A 949 -14.94 -13.66 -12.79
C ASP A 949 -14.35 -12.44 -13.53
N TYR A 950 -14.00 -11.39 -12.78
CA TYR A 950 -13.31 -10.22 -13.33
C TYR A 950 -11.78 -10.35 -13.20
N ILE A 951 -11.26 -10.72 -12.02
CA ILE A 951 -9.81 -10.61 -11.70
C ILE A 951 -8.95 -11.59 -12.50
N CYS A 952 -9.49 -12.76 -12.84
CA CYS A 952 -8.88 -13.70 -13.76
C CYS A 952 -9.90 -14.10 -14.83
N ASN A 953 -10.52 -13.10 -15.47
CA ASN A 953 -11.57 -13.26 -16.46
C ASN A 953 -11.22 -14.22 -17.61
N TRP A 954 -12.24 -14.93 -18.10
CA TRP A 954 -12.10 -15.96 -19.13
C TRP A 954 -11.62 -15.42 -20.50
N PHE A 955 -11.78 -14.13 -20.80
CA PHE A 955 -11.22 -13.52 -22.02
C PHE A 955 -9.68 -13.59 -21.98
N GLY A 956 -9.08 -13.21 -20.84
CA GLY A 956 -7.64 -13.31 -20.62
C GLY A 956 -7.16 -14.76 -20.64
N GLY A 957 -7.90 -15.67 -20.01
CA GLY A 957 -7.61 -17.12 -20.03
C GLY A 957 -7.65 -17.72 -21.44
N GLU A 958 -8.66 -17.39 -22.25
CA GLU A 958 -8.73 -17.83 -23.65
C GLU A 958 -7.52 -17.29 -24.42
N ALA A 959 -7.21 -16.00 -24.27
CA ALA A 959 -6.10 -15.36 -24.96
C ALA A 959 -4.75 -16.03 -24.63
N VAL A 960 -4.50 -16.39 -23.37
CA VAL A 960 -3.32 -17.18 -22.97
C VAL A 960 -3.32 -18.55 -23.66
N SER A 961 -4.45 -19.29 -23.63
CA SER A 961 -4.55 -20.61 -24.26
C SER A 961 -4.29 -20.59 -25.78
N LEU A 962 -4.64 -19.49 -26.46
CA LEU A 962 -4.43 -19.32 -27.89
C LEU A 962 -3.01 -18.80 -28.23
N ALA A 963 -2.39 -18.06 -27.30
CA ALA A 963 -1.05 -17.52 -27.44
C ALA A 963 0.04 -18.58 -27.20
N ALA A 964 -0.18 -19.49 -26.24
CA ALA A 964 0.76 -20.56 -25.89
C ALA A 964 1.26 -21.31 -27.14
N ASN A 965 2.57 -21.36 -27.30
CA ASN A 965 3.25 -21.95 -28.42
C ASN A 965 3.76 -23.37 -28.08
N HIS A 966 3.17 -24.36 -28.74
CA HIS A 966 3.51 -25.78 -28.60
C HIS A 966 3.34 -26.49 -29.95
N SER A 967 3.77 -27.76 -30.05
CA SER A 967 3.76 -28.55 -31.30
C SER A 967 2.42 -28.51 -32.04
N ASP A 968 1.33 -28.53 -31.29
CA ASP A 968 -0.03 -28.66 -31.76
C ASP A 968 -0.85 -27.36 -31.67
N ALA A 969 -0.21 -26.23 -31.38
CA ALA A 969 -0.89 -24.95 -31.20
C ALA A 969 -1.72 -24.52 -32.43
N ALA A 970 -1.28 -24.89 -33.64
CA ALA A 970 -2.05 -24.68 -34.86
C ALA A 970 -3.33 -25.55 -34.92
N ASN A 971 -3.28 -26.78 -34.38
CA ASN A 971 -4.41 -27.69 -34.33
C ASN A 971 -5.39 -27.30 -33.20
N PHE A 972 -4.88 -26.91 -32.03
CA PHE A 972 -5.68 -26.38 -30.91
C PHE A 972 -6.44 -25.10 -31.29
N ARG A 973 -5.77 -24.13 -31.94
CA ARG A 973 -6.42 -22.93 -32.49
C ARG A 973 -7.48 -23.25 -33.56
N ALA A 974 -7.36 -24.39 -34.25
CA ALA A 974 -8.33 -24.86 -35.25
C ALA A 974 -9.45 -25.76 -34.67
N ALA A 975 -9.35 -26.20 -33.41
CA ALA A 975 -10.43 -26.89 -32.70
C ALA A 975 -11.54 -25.90 -32.31
N GLY A 976 -12.78 -26.36 -32.29
CA GLY A 976 -13.96 -25.52 -32.02
C GLY A 976 -14.62 -25.81 -30.68
N TYR A 977 -15.17 -24.77 -30.04
CA TYR A 977 -15.93 -24.84 -28.79
C TYR A 977 -17.13 -25.78 -28.91
N THR A 978 -17.10 -26.86 -28.11
CA THR A 978 -18.19 -27.83 -28.00
C THR A 978 -18.82 -27.72 -26.62
N PRO A 979 -20.17 -27.74 -26.50
CA PRO A 979 -20.86 -27.69 -25.21
C PRO A 979 -20.32 -28.69 -24.18
N MET A 980 -19.92 -28.19 -23.02
CA MET A 980 -19.63 -28.98 -21.83
C MET A 980 -20.98 -29.33 -21.18
N THR A 981 -21.28 -30.63 -21.13
CA THR A 981 -22.54 -31.15 -20.60
C THR A 981 -22.33 -32.19 -19.52
N VAL A 982 -23.22 -32.21 -18.53
CA VAL A 982 -23.36 -33.27 -17.51
C VAL A 982 -24.84 -33.62 -17.42
N ASP A 983 -25.18 -34.91 -17.54
CA ASP A 983 -26.55 -35.43 -17.49
C ASP A 983 -27.58 -34.69 -18.39
N GLY A 984 -27.10 -34.15 -19.52
CA GLY A 984 -27.90 -33.40 -20.49
C GLY A 984 -28.10 -31.91 -20.18
N VAL A 985 -27.54 -31.41 -19.07
CA VAL A 985 -27.45 -29.97 -18.76
C VAL A 985 -26.13 -29.41 -19.29
N GLU A 986 -26.18 -28.26 -19.93
CA GLU A 986 -25.01 -27.53 -20.43
C GLU A 986 -24.48 -26.57 -19.35
N TYR A 987 -23.20 -26.72 -19.00
CA TYR A 987 -22.53 -25.94 -17.95
C TYR A 987 -21.41 -25.03 -18.48
N GLY A 988 -21.11 -25.09 -19.77
CA GLY A 988 -19.99 -24.36 -20.36
C GLY A 988 -19.71 -24.78 -21.79
N GLU A 989 -18.56 -24.34 -22.30
CA GLU A 989 -18.07 -24.70 -23.64
C GLU A 989 -16.56 -24.92 -23.62
N THR A 990 -16.10 -25.99 -24.29
CA THR A 990 -14.70 -26.42 -24.29
C THR A 990 -14.10 -26.47 -25.69
N ARG A 991 -12.93 -25.86 -25.83
CA ARG A 991 -11.99 -26.06 -26.93
C ARG A 991 -10.92 -27.06 -26.44
N GLU A 992 -10.77 -28.18 -27.13
CA GLU A 992 -9.79 -29.20 -26.74
C GLU A 992 -9.14 -29.84 -27.98
N TYR A 993 -7.83 -30.07 -27.88
CA TYR A 993 -7.04 -30.81 -28.85
C TYR A 993 -5.99 -31.65 -28.11
N GLY A 994 -5.99 -32.97 -28.34
CA GLY A 994 -5.12 -33.92 -27.66
C GLY A 994 -5.17 -33.75 -26.14
N ASN A 995 -4.02 -33.47 -25.54
CA ASN A 995 -3.87 -33.29 -24.10
C ASN A 995 -4.16 -31.87 -23.58
N PHE A 996 -4.49 -30.90 -24.44
CA PHE A 996 -4.72 -29.50 -24.03
C PHE A 996 -6.17 -29.09 -24.20
N SER A 997 -6.77 -28.54 -23.13
CA SER A 997 -8.15 -28.03 -23.13
C SER A 997 -8.24 -26.64 -22.50
N PHE A 998 -9.06 -25.77 -23.10
CA PHE A 998 -9.57 -24.56 -22.48
C PHE A 998 -11.11 -24.64 -22.36
N THR A 999 -11.64 -24.49 -21.15
CA THR A 999 -13.07 -24.53 -20.85
C THR A 999 -13.54 -23.22 -20.22
N ARG A 1000 -14.57 -22.62 -20.83
CA ARG A 1000 -15.37 -21.56 -20.21
C ARG A 1000 -16.53 -22.23 -19.45
N VAL A 1001 -16.71 -21.88 -18.17
CA VAL A 1001 -17.80 -22.38 -17.32
C VAL A 1001 -18.83 -21.28 -17.10
N TYR A 1002 -20.09 -21.55 -17.41
CA TYR A 1002 -21.17 -20.57 -17.36
C TYR A 1002 -21.65 -20.30 -15.93
N GLN A 1003 -22.06 -19.07 -15.66
CA GLN A 1003 -22.67 -18.66 -14.39
C GLN A 1003 -21.75 -18.89 -13.18
N SER A 1004 -20.44 -18.81 -13.39
CA SER A 1004 -19.42 -19.08 -12.39
C SER A 1004 -18.51 -17.88 -12.17
N GLY A 1005 -18.31 -17.48 -10.92
CA GLY A 1005 -17.24 -16.56 -10.52
C GLY A 1005 -15.87 -17.26 -10.47
N HIS A 1006 -14.96 -16.68 -9.67
CA HIS A 1006 -13.56 -17.09 -9.52
C HIS A 1006 -13.41 -18.54 -9.02
N GLU A 1007 -14.08 -18.87 -7.92
CA GLU A 1007 -14.09 -20.18 -7.27
C GLU A 1007 -15.06 -21.15 -7.98
N VAL A 1008 -14.66 -21.68 -9.13
CA VAL A 1008 -15.53 -22.47 -10.03
C VAL A 1008 -16.30 -23.61 -9.34
N PRO A 1009 -15.70 -24.42 -8.43
CA PRO A 1009 -16.41 -25.49 -7.76
C PRO A 1009 -17.50 -25.00 -6.80
N TYR A 1010 -17.40 -23.79 -6.22
CA TYR A 1010 -18.48 -23.23 -5.41
C TYR A 1010 -19.73 -22.95 -6.27
N TYR A 1011 -19.55 -22.29 -7.42
CA TYR A 1011 -20.66 -21.89 -8.28
C TYR A 1011 -21.25 -23.05 -9.09
N GLN A 1012 -20.42 -23.98 -9.56
CA GLN A 1012 -20.80 -25.09 -10.43
C GLN A 1012 -20.18 -26.42 -9.97
N PRO A 1013 -20.49 -26.92 -8.75
CA PRO A 1013 -19.81 -28.07 -8.15
C PRO A 1013 -19.92 -29.36 -8.99
N ILE A 1014 -21.10 -29.60 -9.58
CA ILE A 1014 -21.35 -30.74 -10.47
C ILE A 1014 -20.42 -30.66 -11.70
N ALA A 1015 -20.31 -29.49 -12.32
CA ALA A 1015 -19.47 -29.29 -13.50
C ALA A 1015 -17.99 -29.38 -13.16
N ALA A 1016 -17.57 -28.79 -12.04
CA ALA A 1016 -16.19 -28.81 -11.56
C ALA A 1016 -15.69 -30.23 -11.26
N LEU A 1017 -16.48 -31.04 -10.52
CA LEU A 1017 -16.14 -32.45 -10.27
C LEU A 1017 -16.03 -33.24 -11.58
N GLN A 1018 -16.92 -33.01 -12.55
CA GLN A 1018 -16.85 -33.70 -13.84
C GLN A 1018 -15.68 -33.20 -14.71
N LEU A 1019 -15.35 -31.91 -14.69
CA LEU A 1019 -14.14 -31.37 -15.32
C LEU A 1019 -12.89 -32.04 -14.77
N PHE A 1020 -12.75 -32.06 -13.44
CA PHE A 1020 -11.66 -32.71 -12.74
C PHE A 1020 -11.55 -34.21 -13.10
N ASN A 1021 -12.63 -34.96 -12.94
CA ASN A 1021 -12.69 -36.40 -13.27
C ASN A 1021 -12.34 -36.66 -14.76
N ARG A 1022 -12.93 -35.90 -15.69
CA ARG A 1022 -12.67 -36.05 -17.12
C ARG A 1022 -11.21 -35.76 -17.43
N THR A 1023 -10.65 -34.67 -16.92
CA THR A 1023 -9.23 -34.30 -17.06
C THR A 1023 -8.33 -35.43 -16.55
N VAL A 1024 -8.43 -35.77 -15.26
CA VAL A 1024 -7.55 -36.72 -14.54
C VAL A 1024 -7.54 -38.11 -15.18
N TYR A 1025 -8.68 -38.59 -15.67
CA TYR A 1025 -8.79 -39.94 -16.23
C TYR A 1025 -8.69 -40.01 -17.77
N GLY A 1026 -8.41 -38.92 -18.48
CA GLY A 1026 -8.24 -38.96 -19.94
C GLY A 1026 -9.54 -39.16 -20.74
N TRP A 1027 -10.66 -38.65 -20.23
CA TRP A 1027 -11.93 -38.55 -20.98
C TRP A 1027 -12.07 -37.20 -21.66
N ASP A 1028 -12.78 -37.11 -22.78
CA ASP A 1028 -13.12 -35.84 -23.42
C ASP A 1028 -13.81 -34.89 -22.44
N ILE A 1029 -13.45 -33.61 -22.46
CA ILE A 1029 -14.05 -32.64 -21.54
C ILE A 1029 -15.54 -32.36 -21.85
N PRO A 1030 -15.99 -32.23 -23.12
CA PRO A 1030 -17.38 -31.88 -23.41
C PRO A 1030 -18.44 -32.83 -22.85
N LYS A 1031 -18.20 -34.14 -22.85
CA LYS A 1031 -19.19 -35.15 -22.42
C LYS A 1031 -18.67 -36.19 -21.46
N GLY A 1032 -17.37 -36.51 -21.53
CA GLY A 1032 -16.79 -37.61 -20.77
C GLY A 1032 -17.23 -39.00 -21.23
N ASP A 1033 -17.64 -39.15 -22.50
CA ASP A 1033 -18.09 -40.41 -23.10
C ASP A 1033 -16.99 -41.11 -23.92
N THR A 1034 -15.92 -40.39 -24.25
CA THR A 1034 -14.87 -40.81 -25.18
C THR A 1034 -13.50 -40.69 -24.51
N LYS A 1035 -12.67 -41.74 -24.56
CA LYS A 1035 -11.25 -41.62 -24.20
C LYS A 1035 -10.51 -40.84 -25.26
N ILE A 1036 -9.75 -39.81 -24.86
CA ILE A 1036 -8.97 -39.01 -25.79
C ILE A 1036 -7.76 -39.79 -26.33
N TRP A 1037 -7.27 -39.35 -27.48
CA TRP A 1037 -6.04 -39.82 -28.13
C TRP A 1037 -5.29 -38.58 -28.68
N PRO A 1038 -4.01 -38.67 -29.11
CA PRO A 1038 -3.20 -37.50 -29.43
C PRO A 1038 -3.82 -36.52 -30.44
N GLU A 1039 -4.49 -37.03 -31.46
CA GLU A 1039 -5.19 -36.24 -32.49
C GLU A 1039 -6.70 -36.03 -32.21
N TYR A 1040 -7.17 -36.29 -30.98
CA TYR A 1040 -8.54 -35.94 -30.56
C TYR A 1040 -8.74 -34.43 -30.70
N LYS A 1041 -9.95 -34.01 -31.10
CA LYS A 1041 -10.30 -32.59 -31.16
C LYS A 1041 -11.80 -32.33 -31.04
N THR A 1042 -12.13 -31.19 -30.46
CA THR A 1042 -13.51 -30.67 -30.43
C THR A 1042 -13.91 -30.05 -31.76
N ASN A 1043 -15.19 -30.16 -32.11
CA ASN A 1043 -15.70 -29.86 -33.47
C ASN A 1043 -16.98 -29.02 -33.44
N GLY A 1044 -16.98 -27.95 -32.62
CA GLY A 1044 -18.05 -26.97 -32.56
C GLY A 1044 -17.65 -25.60 -33.14
N THR A 1045 -18.06 -24.50 -32.51
CA THR A 1045 -17.90 -23.13 -33.04
C THR A 1045 -16.46 -22.60 -32.91
N ALA A 1046 -16.04 -21.72 -33.82
CA ALA A 1046 -14.68 -21.16 -33.78
C ALA A 1046 -14.44 -20.20 -32.58
N GLN A 1047 -15.52 -19.70 -31.97
CA GLN A 1047 -15.55 -18.78 -30.85
C GLN A 1047 -16.59 -19.25 -29.83
N ALA A 1048 -16.34 -18.91 -28.56
CA ALA A 1048 -17.28 -19.02 -27.47
C ALA A 1048 -18.34 -17.91 -27.58
N THR A 1049 -19.59 -18.26 -27.90
CA THR A 1049 -20.65 -17.27 -28.26
C THR A 1049 -21.80 -17.17 -27.27
N HIS A 1050 -21.81 -17.96 -26.19
CA HIS A 1050 -22.90 -17.92 -25.22
C HIS A 1050 -22.93 -16.59 -24.45
N THR A 1051 -24.13 -16.03 -24.25
CA THR A 1051 -24.35 -14.78 -23.51
C THR A 1051 -25.37 -15.01 -22.41
N GLU A 1052 -25.10 -14.47 -21.24
CA GLU A 1052 -25.92 -14.60 -20.05
C GLU A 1052 -26.86 -13.41 -19.84
N SER A 1053 -27.84 -13.59 -18.96
CA SER A 1053 -28.80 -12.53 -18.63
C SER A 1053 -28.17 -11.43 -17.78
N TYR A 1054 -28.52 -10.16 -18.08
CA TYR A 1054 -28.05 -9.00 -17.32
C TYR A 1054 -28.53 -9.03 -15.86
N VAL A 1055 -27.58 -8.85 -14.92
CA VAL A 1055 -27.85 -8.82 -13.48
C VAL A 1055 -27.72 -7.38 -12.94
N PRO A 1056 -28.83 -6.71 -12.56
CA PRO A 1056 -28.78 -5.39 -11.93
C PRO A 1056 -28.29 -5.48 -10.48
N LEU A 1057 -27.53 -4.47 -10.03
CA LEU A 1057 -27.21 -4.32 -8.61
C LEU A 1057 -28.47 -4.01 -7.76
N PRO A 1058 -28.53 -4.45 -6.50
CA PRO A 1058 -29.64 -4.13 -5.60
C PRO A 1058 -29.82 -2.62 -5.39
N THR A 1059 -31.05 -2.14 -5.46
CA THR A 1059 -31.35 -0.71 -5.26
C THR A 1059 -31.35 -0.34 -3.77
N ILE A 1060 -30.33 0.37 -3.30
CA ILE A 1060 -30.27 0.90 -1.93
C ILE A 1060 -31.33 2.00 -1.74
N PRO A 1061 -32.27 1.88 -0.78
CA PRO A 1061 -33.31 2.89 -0.56
C PRO A 1061 -32.74 4.23 -0.01
N PRO A 1062 -33.26 5.40 -0.42
CA PRO A 1062 -32.67 6.71 -0.06
C PRO A 1062 -32.61 7.09 1.43
N ASN A 1063 -33.25 6.32 2.31
CA ASN A 1063 -33.32 6.55 3.76
C ASN A 1063 -32.63 5.47 4.61
N ALA A 1064 -31.96 4.50 4.00
CA ALA A 1064 -31.14 3.54 4.73
C ALA A 1064 -29.82 4.20 5.16
N THR A 1065 -29.78 4.78 6.36
CA THR A 1065 -28.51 4.96 7.07
C THR A 1065 -27.84 3.60 7.21
N VAL A 1066 -26.54 3.52 6.90
CA VAL A 1066 -25.73 2.31 7.11
C VAL A 1066 -25.59 2.04 8.62
N GLY A 1067 -26.60 1.39 9.18
CA GLY A 1067 -26.49 0.60 10.39
C GLY A 1067 -26.12 -0.83 9.97
N VAL A 1068 -25.16 -1.42 10.67
CA VAL A 1068 -24.84 -2.84 10.54
C VAL A 1068 -25.91 -3.61 11.32
N ASP A 1069 -27.11 -3.71 10.74
CA ASP A 1069 -28.18 -4.57 11.26
C ASP A 1069 -27.98 -5.99 10.73
N ALA A 1070 -27.35 -6.82 11.55
CA ALA A 1070 -27.31 -8.25 11.34
C ALA A 1070 -28.72 -8.83 11.53
N GLY A 1071 -29.39 -9.14 10.41
CA GLY A 1071 -30.58 -10.00 10.39
C GLY A 1071 -31.82 -9.42 9.75
N GLN A 1072 -31.91 -9.50 8.42
CA GLN A 1072 -33.15 -9.91 7.74
C GLN A 1072 -32.86 -10.38 6.30
N MET A 1073 -32.99 -11.68 6.05
CA MET A 1073 -32.91 -12.27 4.71
C MET A 1073 -34.23 -12.03 3.94
N PRO A 1074 -34.20 -11.86 2.62
CA PRO A 1074 -35.30 -12.25 1.74
C PRO A 1074 -35.23 -13.77 1.49
N ASN A 1075 -36.30 -14.50 1.82
CA ASN A 1075 -36.44 -15.91 1.45
C ASN A 1075 -36.50 -16.07 -0.08
N TYR A 1076 -35.80 -17.07 -0.62
CA TYR A 1076 -36.08 -17.66 -1.93
C TYR A 1076 -36.33 -19.17 -1.80
N PRO A 1077 -37.12 -19.77 -2.71
CA PRO A 1077 -37.70 -21.11 -2.53
C PRO A 1077 -36.74 -22.24 -2.94
N ALA A 1078 -37.11 -23.46 -2.52
CA ALA A 1078 -36.44 -24.73 -2.78
C ALA A 1078 -36.45 -25.17 -4.26
#